data_AF-A0A1B1Y2U2-F1
#
_entry.id   AF-A0A1B1Y2U2-F1
#
_cell.length_a   1.000
_cell.length_b   1.000
_cell.length_c   1.000
_cell.angle_alpha   90.00
_cell.angle_beta   90.00
_cell.angle_gamma   90.00
#
_symmetry.space_group_name_H-M   'P 1'
#
loop_
_entity.id
_entity.type
_entity.pdbx_description
1 polymer ?
#
loop_
_entity_poly.entity_id
_entity_poly.type
_entity_poly.pdbx_seq_one_letter_code
_entity_poly.pdbx_strand_id
1 'polypeptide(L)'
;MKINKIFTAVFLSVLFINTGYSQNIKVDVNLNIKHSVEGVSDFGRERHMTVHSTPTEVDWVGEEDKLNYLINDLDVYFGRDNGSATWKFQDTPEDPDRTSKPDVDEMQNRANYLKNLYDQKYLAHQYENKGAMIMGINPHPIYPTLNWYERGRTWHGWQPWELDTSVEWIVEYLDKYFEKNEGESGEPLPTYWEVINEPDMEMMTGAMMCTSQEKLWEFHNLVAYGVRARLGDKAPKIGGMTWGQHDFHLQDGINRVPDDRYDQWLTPESLPVYHNMIDSQVNATRGDNWYQWDVMWQGFIDTCGDNMDFYGVHLYDWPQSSRDKGALRTGGQVEATLDMLEWYDNYKFGQKKDIVISEFGAVSGWLDEVSAKRRAWENLRPFNSMFMQFLERPSHLVLTMPFAPVKAEWGDVRDEDGNLIKRYPSTLLDEDENGNWQWTDFVLFYELWKDVDGTRIDTKANNLDILVDAYVKNNHVYLILNNLKFEEQTLDLHLFDDYTNKVQGVKMNHLFFDESKGTFGESVMDERTFTTAPGAIKIAGDGTIVLDYTFENPVTIDQTSEEKKFMSEILEDGTTAIGGVKFRKRVEPNETLTTHINNVVVPSGAGEVTLRIAGRFWESGMQPKEITFNGHSLPLTTDWRGETRDSRNVWFGVYELDVPIEYLETNNTVTCTAKGNYAEYTTVMIQVFDFSKEPKRSDKIASVAVTSLAIDEASLDLMVDENKALNAHVVPENATNTAVTWSSSNEGVATVDEFGIVTGVSEGTVTITATSVDGSFTDSATVNVSAFSATAVSSISINEGDTMSIEYYKTTPLQVNINPINATEQNVSWSSSDTSIVEVDSNTGKVVGKVIYGTATITATLTDPNNGGMVHSASTLITVDPPADFVSVTGVSITPDEKTLTAIGEKVQLTEVVLPSNATIKTHTWSSSDTNVATVTENGLVTAVANGTAQITVVTTDGDFSASCNLIVEISTDTGNKIVIEAEEFNTTGGTFDDGYVAAPYGVNKGSTAINYVNSGDWVTYENVNVEDAAEYNIVYFISTPVANAQVQISVDGNIVSTDNVTNTGGWDSYGALTASQSIELTSGMHTVKVVASGSNAWQWNLDKIEFQQKTLSTKAFKKTVSSAYIYPNPVVNSLTINGENSQEAFVVRILTPQGSLLKVLKIDGIPSTIDVSDLDTGVYLLNVGNTTVNKTLKMVKTK
;
A
#
# COMPACT_ATOMS: atom_id res chain seq x y z
N MET A 1 -69.41 -4.31 -25.60
CA MET A 1 -69.99 -5.19 -26.64
C MET A 1 -69.17 -6.49 -26.64
N LYS A 2 -69.73 -7.58 -26.08
CA LYS A 2 -69.90 -8.93 -26.70
C LYS A 2 -68.59 -9.61 -27.17
N ILE A 3 -68.14 -10.77 -26.68
CA ILE A 3 -68.82 -12.06 -26.40
C ILE A 3 -67.97 -13.02 -25.50
N ASN A 4 -68.69 -13.75 -24.62
CA ASN A 4 -68.48 -15.02 -23.89
C ASN A 4 -67.21 -15.87 -24.16
N LYS A 5 -66.46 -16.30 -23.14
CA LYS A 5 -66.65 -17.50 -22.26
C LYS A 5 -66.90 -18.83 -23.01
N ILE A 6 -65.91 -19.74 -22.96
CA ILE A 6 -65.95 -21.14 -22.46
C ILE A 6 -64.68 -21.85 -22.95
N PHE A 7 -63.75 -22.15 -22.04
CA PHE A 7 -63.01 -23.42 -21.95
C PHE A 7 -62.36 -23.48 -20.56
N THR A 8 -62.91 -24.34 -19.71
CA THR A 8 -62.51 -24.55 -18.32
C THR A 8 -61.75 -25.87 -18.23
N ALA A 9 -60.75 -25.90 -17.33
CA ALA A 9 -60.15 -27.07 -16.69
C ALA A 9 -59.22 -27.97 -17.53
N VAL A 10 -57.91 -27.70 -17.44
CA VAL A 10 -56.87 -28.56 -16.83
C VAL A 10 -55.62 -27.68 -16.66
N PHE A 11 -55.44 -27.05 -15.51
CA PHE A 11 -54.15 -26.53 -15.01
C PHE A 11 -54.38 -26.09 -13.56
N LEU A 12 -54.38 -27.07 -12.65
CA LEU A 12 -54.60 -26.86 -11.22
C LEU A 12 -53.59 -27.71 -10.45
N SER A 13 -52.31 -27.36 -10.58
CA SER A 13 -51.21 -27.76 -9.71
C SER A 13 -49.90 -27.22 -10.31
N VAL A 14 -49.58 -25.96 -10.04
CA VAL A 14 -48.25 -25.33 -9.83
C VAL A 14 -48.52 -23.82 -9.86
N LEU A 15 -49.07 -23.33 -8.75
CA LEU A 15 -49.03 -21.93 -8.37
C LEU A 15 -48.78 -21.97 -6.86
N PHE A 16 -47.55 -22.36 -6.51
CA PHE A 16 -46.98 -21.92 -5.25
C PHE A 16 -46.86 -20.41 -5.39
N ILE A 17 -47.89 -19.70 -4.91
CA ILE A 17 -47.76 -18.32 -4.52
C ILE A 17 -46.77 -18.39 -3.37
N ASN A 18 -45.52 -18.03 -3.65
CA ASN A 18 -44.52 -17.75 -2.64
C ASN A 18 -44.99 -16.46 -1.94
N THR A 19 -45.95 -16.55 -1.01
CA THR A 19 -46.08 -15.54 0.04
C THR A 19 -44.85 -15.73 0.90
N GLY A 20 -43.76 -15.05 0.52
CA GLY A 20 -42.60 -14.89 1.40
C GLY A 20 -43.09 -14.17 2.65
N TYR A 21 -43.35 -14.95 3.70
CA TYR A 21 -43.24 -14.40 5.05
C TYR A 21 -41.77 -14.05 5.20
N SER A 22 -41.44 -12.76 5.17
CA SER A 22 -40.14 -12.30 5.67
C SER A 22 -40.03 -12.84 7.10
N GLN A 23 -39.04 -13.70 7.33
CA GLN A 23 -38.74 -14.14 8.69
C GLN A 23 -38.20 -12.93 9.46
N ASN A 24 -38.61 -12.78 10.72
CA ASN A 24 -38.08 -11.74 11.59
C ASN A 24 -36.57 -11.93 11.76
N ILE A 25 -35.83 -10.82 11.88
CA ILE A 25 -34.40 -10.83 12.19
C ILE A 25 -34.26 -11.22 13.65
N LYS A 26 -33.33 -12.12 13.99
CA LYS A 26 -33.12 -12.54 15.38
C LYS A 26 -31.92 -11.85 15.98
N VAL A 27 -32.07 -11.45 17.24
CA VAL A 27 -31.02 -10.83 18.06
C VAL A 27 -30.85 -11.63 19.33
N ASP A 28 -29.66 -12.20 19.49
CA ASP A 28 -29.26 -13.04 20.60
C ASP A 28 -28.39 -12.26 21.57
N VAL A 29 -28.68 -12.36 22.87
CA VAL A 29 -27.95 -11.67 23.95
C VAL A 29 -27.62 -12.66 25.06
N ASN A 30 -26.34 -12.94 25.30
CA ASN A 30 -25.89 -13.81 26.39
C ASN A 30 -25.41 -12.98 27.58
N LEU A 31 -26.29 -12.83 28.59
CA LEU A 31 -26.09 -11.89 29.70
C LEU A 31 -24.85 -12.15 30.56
N ASN A 32 -24.39 -13.40 30.60
CA ASN A 32 -23.33 -13.85 31.51
C ASN A 32 -21.97 -14.04 30.82
N ILE A 33 -21.87 -13.79 29.50
CA ILE A 33 -20.64 -13.96 28.72
C ILE A 33 -20.04 -12.57 28.45
N LYS A 34 -18.93 -12.24 29.11
CA LYS A 34 -18.16 -11.02 28.85
C LYS A 34 -17.54 -11.09 27.46
N HIS A 35 -17.79 -10.12 26.59
CA HIS A 35 -17.09 -10.00 25.30
C HIS A 35 -15.92 -9.04 25.46
N SER A 36 -14.70 -9.54 25.23
CA SER A 36 -13.48 -8.74 25.23
C SER A 36 -12.82 -8.77 23.86
N VAL A 37 -12.43 -7.61 23.35
CA VAL A 37 -11.61 -7.48 22.13
C VAL A 37 -10.21 -7.12 22.58
N GLU A 38 -9.27 -8.05 22.42
CA GLU A 38 -7.88 -7.88 22.87
C GLU A 38 -7.77 -7.41 24.33
N GLY A 39 -8.67 -7.92 25.18
CA GLY A 39 -8.74 -7.60 26.62
C GLY A 39 -9.58 -6.38 27.00
N VAL A 40 -10.08 -5.60 26.03
CA VAL A 40 -10.95 -4.44 26.28
C VAL A 40 -12.42 -4.85 26.21
N SER A 41 -13.21 -4.50 27.22
CA SER A 41 -14.61 -4.93 27.37
C SER A 41 -15.49 -3.89 28.05
N ASP A 42 -15.06 -2.64 28.13
CA ASP A 42 -15.86 -1.54 28.65
C ASP A 42 -16.48 -0.72 27.51
N PHE A 43 -17.52 0.05 27.82
CA PHE A 43 -18.12 0.99 26.87
C PHE A 43 -17.22 2.19 26.57
N GLY A 44 -16.42 2.66 27.54
CA GLY A 44 -15.50 3.78 27.35
C GLY A 44 -16.17 5.13 27.11
N ARG A 45 -17.04 5.60 28.02
CA ARG A 45 -17.76 6.89 27.87
C ARG A 45 -16.80 8.06 27.60
N GLU A 46 -15.68 8.12 28.30
CA GLU A 46 -14.65 9.14 28.16
C GLU A 46 -13.93 9.13 26.81
N ARG A 47 -13.97 8.00 26.10
CA ARG A 47 -13.41 7.83 24.76
C ARG A 47 -14.39 8.20 23.65
N HIS A 48 -15.69 8.02 23.92
CA HIS A 48 -16.69 7.98 22.85
C HIS A 48 -17.83 9.00 22.99
N MET A 49 -18.24 9.34 24.21
CA MET A 49 -19.25 10.38 24.47
C MET A 49 -18.57 11.74 24.53
N THR A 50 -18.01 12.17 23.41
CA THR A 50 -17.22 13.40 23.31
C THR A 50 -17.95 14.49 22.53
N VAL A 51 -17.62 15.77 22.78
CA VAL A 51 -18.13 16.93 22.04
C VAL A 51 -16.98 17.73 21.44
N HIS A 52 -17.18 18.22 20.20
CA HIS A 52 -16.24 19.11 19.49
C HIS A 52 -16.34 20.53 20.07
N SER A 53 -15.77 20.70 21.26
CA SER A 53 -15.73 21.94 22.03
C SER A 53 -14.62 21.85 23.08
N THR A 54 -14.32 22.99 23.71
CA THR A 54 -13.39 23.13 24.84
C THR A 54 -14.09 23.85 26.01
N PRO A 55 -13.72 23.58 27.27
CA PRO A 55 -14.24 24.31 28.42
C PRO A 55 -13.90 25.81 28.40
N THR A 56 -13.00 26.25 27.52
CA THR A 56 -12.65 27.68 27.35
C THR A 56 -13.45 28.40 26.28
N GLU A 57 -14.31 27.69 25.55
CA GLU A 57 -15.04 28.20 24.39
C GLU A 57 -16.06 29.28 24.77
N VAL A 58 -16.08 30.35 23.98
CA VAL A 58 -16.94 31.51 24.25
C VAL A 58 -18.41 31.25 23.92
N ASP A 59 -18.70 30.22 23.13
CA ASP A 59 -20.07 29.84 22.75
C ASP A 59 -20.91 29.45 23.98
N TRP A 60 -20.26 29.01 25.07
CA TRP A 60 -20.93 28.66 26.33
C TRP A 60 -21.29 29.87 27.22
N VAL A 61 -20.78 31.06 26.92
CA VAL A 61 -21.08 32.26 27.72
C VAL A 61 -22.56 32.61 27.58
N GLY A 62 -23.27 32.65 28.71
CA GLY A 62 -24.72 32.84 28.76
C GLY A 62 -25.54 31.56 28.54
N GLU A 63 -24.87 30.42 28.30
CA GLU A 63 -25.47 29.10 28.08
C GLU A 63 -24.98 28.07 29.13
N GLU A 64 -24.59 28.53 30.32
CA GLU A 64 -23.96 27.71 31.35
C GLU A 64 -24.86 26.55 31.83
N ASP A 65 -26.18 26.76 31.87
CA ASP A 65 -27.15 25.71 32.22
C ASP A 65 -27.17 24.59 31.17
N LYS A 66 -27.00 24.94 29.88
CA LYS A 66 -26.92 23.96 28.78
C LYS A 66 -25.60 23.20 28.82
N LEU A 67 -24.50 23.89 29.11
CA LEU A 67 -23.20 23.26 29.32
C LEU A 67 -23.27 22.25 30.48
N ASN A 68 -23.86 22.66 31.61
CA ASN A 68 -24.03 21.78 32.77
C ASN A 68 -24.90 20.56 32.43
N TYR A 69 -25.99 20.73 31.69
CA TYR A 69 -26.82 19.62 31.22
C TYR A 69 -26.02 18.64 30.35
N LEU A 70 -25.27 19.14 29.36
CA LEU A 70 -24.47 18.30 28.48
C LEU A 70 -23.37 17.54 29.23
N ILE A 71 -22.56 18.25 30.02
CA ILE A 71 -21.36 17.66 30.63
C ILE A 71 -21.68 16.83 31.87
N ASN A 72 -22.59 17.28 32.73
CA ASN A 72 -22.87 16.63 34.01
C ASN A 72 -24.10 15.74 33.96
N ASP A 73 -25.18 16.18 33.31
CA ASP A 73 -26.40 15.37 33.26
C ASP A 73 -26.29 14.29 32.19
N LEU A 74 -25.80 14.61 30.98
CA LEU A 74 -25.61 13.64 29.89
C LEU A 74 -24.25 12.92 29.94
N ASP A 75 -23.38 13.28 30.89
CA ASP A 75 -22.03 12.73 31.08
C ASP A 75 -21.21 12.69 29.78
N VAL A 76 -21.06 13.87 29.17
CA VAL A 76 -20.29 14.12 27.95
C VAL A 76 -18.91 14.71 28.28
N TYR A 77 -17.92 14.40 27.47
CA TYR A 77 -16.52 14.77 27.65
C TYR A 77 -16.08 15.77 26.57
N PHE A 78 -15.24 16.73 26.92
CA PHE A 78 -14.66 17.63 25.93
C PHE A 78 -13.67 16.89 25.04
N GLY A 79 -13.66 17.30 23.77
CA GLY A 79 -13.04 16.54 22.72
C GLY A 79 -11.95 17.30 21.99
N ARG A 80 -12.30 18.37 21.26
CA ARG A 80 -11.42 18.94 20.24
C ARG A 80 -11.51 20.46 20.09
N ASP A 81 -10.36 21.09 19.86
CA ASP A 81 -10.22 22.50 19.47
C ASP A 81 -9.04 22.69 18.50
N ASN A 82 -9.34 22.98 17.23
CA ASN A 82 -8.33 23.33 16.22
C ASN A 82 -8.38 24.81 15.81
N GLY A 83 -9.33 25.58 16.34
CA GLY A 83 -9.49 27.01 16.01
C GLY A 83 -8.51 27.90 16.80
N SER A 84 -8.23 27.53 18.04
CA SER A 84 -7.36 28.28 18.95
C SER A 84 -5.97 28.55 18.39
N ALA A 85 -5.33 27.53 17.80
CA ALA A 85 -3.99 27.67 17.25
C ALA A 85 -3.98 28.65 16.06
N THR A 86 -4.95 28.52 15.16
CA THR A 86 -5.12 29.42 13.99
C THR A 86 -5.26 30.88 14.42
N TRP A 87 -6.10 31.18 15.41
CA TRP A 87 -6.29 32.55 15.89
C TRP A 87 -5.02 33.13 16.52
N LYS A 88 -4.32 32.32 17.32
CA LYS A 88 -3.07 32.74 17.99
C LYS A 88 -1.93 32.92 17.00
N PHE A 89 -1.89 32.14 15.91
CA PHE A 89 -0.94 32.36 14.83
C PHE A 89 -1.23 33.68 14.09
N GLN A 90 -2.51 33.98 13.79
CA GLN A 90 -2.88 35.25 13.15
C GLN A 90 -2.51 36.48 13.99
N ASP A 91 -2.54 36.36 15.31
CA ASP A 91 -2.14 37.40 16.29
C ASP A 91 -0.62 37.45 16.55
N THR A 92 0.18 36.58 15.93
CA THR A 92 1.63 36.54 16.16
C THR A 92 2.34 37.56 15.26
N PRO A 93 3.16 38.48 15.78
CA PRO A 93 3.96 39.40 14.95
C PRO A 93 5.18 38.71 14.32
N GLU A 94 5.70 39.31 13.25
CA GLU A 94 6.94 38.85 12.59
C GLU A 94 8.14 39.26 13.44
N ASP A 95 9.13 38.38 13.53
CA ASP A 95 10.43 38.70 14.12
C ASP A 95 11.12 39.79 13.28
N PRO A 96 11.49 40.94 13.88
CA PRO A 96 12.07 42.06 13.15
C PRO A 96 13.45 41.75 12.53
N ASP A 97 14.15 40.73 13.05
CA ASP A 97 15.48 40.30 12.60
C ASP A 97 15.43 39.02 11.75
N ARG A 98 14.28 38.32 11.71
CA ARG A 98 14.10 37.08 10.95
C ARG A 98 12.83 37.12 10.09
N THR A 99 13.00 37.46 8.82
CA THR A 99 11.92 37.46 7.83
C THR A 99 11.17 36.13 7.79
N SER A 100 9.85 36.19 7.73
CA SER A 100 8.92 35.05 7.68
C SER A 100 9.08 34.11 8.90
N LYS A 101 9.48 34.64 10.06
CA LYS A 101 9.55 33.90 11.33
C LYS A 101 8.72 34.58 12.40
N PRO A 102 8.16 33.81 13.35
CA PRO A 102 7.42 34.40 14.45
C PRO A 102 8.35 35.12 15.42
N ASP A 103 7.90 36.24 15.98
CA ASP A 103 8.56 36.87 17.13
C ASP A 103 8.31 36.03 18.39
N VAL A 104 9.35 35.27 18.75
CA VAL A 104 9.33 34.30 19.84
C VAL A 104 9.20 34.96 21.22
N ASP A 105 9.67 36.20 21.37
CA ASP A 105 9.57 36.97 22.62
C ASP A 105 8.15 37.52 22.80
N GLU A 106 7.54 38.04 21.74
CA GLU A 106 6.14 38.48 21.77
C GLU A 106 5.17 37.31 21.98
N MET A 107 5.45 36.14 21.38
CA MET A 107 4.72 34.91 21.71
C MET A 107 4.77 34.59 23.21
N GLN A 108 5.93 34.74 23.86
CA GLN A 108 6.06 34.50 25.29
C GLN A 108 5.28 35.52 26.14
N ASN A 109 5.31 36.80 25.75
CA ASN A 109 4.54 37.85 26.41
C ASN A 109 3.03 37.58 26.29
N ARG A 110 2.59 37.22 25.09
CA ARG A 110 1.19 36.90 24.80
C ARG A 110 0.73 35.66 25.56
N ALA A 111 1.55 34.61 25.58
CA ALA A 111 1.28 33.40 26.35
C ALA A 111 1.11 33.70 27.85
N ASN A 112 2.01 34.49 28.45
CA ASN A 112 1.91 34.87 29.85
C ASN A 112 0.61 35.64 30.14
N TYR A 113 0.19 36.53 29.25
CA TYR A 113 -1.10 37.23 29.38
C TYR A 113 -2.28 36.26 29.33
N LEU A 114 -2.29 35.33 28.36
CA LEU A 114 -3.39 34.37 28.19
C LEU A 114 -3.47 33.38 29.35
N LYS A 115 -2.34 32.94 29.90
CA LYS A 115 -2.30 32.10 31.12
C LYS A 115 -2.94 32.79 32.32
N ASN A 116 -2.60 34.06 32.53
CA ASN A 116 -3.22 34.87 33.58
C ASN A 116 -4.73 35.08 33.37
N LEU A 117 -5.21 35.10 32.12
CA LEU A 117 -6.65 35.13 31.83
C LEU A 117 -7.31 33.78 32.08
N TYR A 118 -6.66 32.69 31.69
CA TYR A 118 -7.15 31.34 31.94
C TYR A 118 -7.35 31.09 33.44
N ASP A 119 -6.39 31.49 34.28
CA ASP A 119 -6.48 31.39 35.75
C ASP A 119 -7.69 32.11 36.38
N GLN A 120 -8.33 33.01 35.62
CA GLN A 120 -9.53 33.74 36.05
C GLN A 120 -10.82 33.11 35.52
N LYS A 121 -10.74 32.11 34.63
CA LYS A 121 -11.89 31.41 34.05
C LYS A 121 -12.35 30.27 34.97
N TYR A 122 -13.14 30.62 35.98
CA TYR A 122 -13.73 29.63 36.91
C TYR A 122 -14.41 28.44 36.20
N LEU A 123 -15.18 28.70 35.14
CA LEU A 123 -15.86 27.65 34.37
C LEU A 123 -14.88 26.69 33.68
N ALA A 124 -13.74 27.20 33.20
CA ALA A 124 -12.75 26.36 32.54
C ALA A 124 -12.12 25.38 33.54
N HIS A 125 -11.72 25.87 34.71
CA HIS A 125 -11.15 25.04 35.78
C HIS A 125 -12.09 23.98 36.33
N GLN A 126 -13.41 24.21 36.28
CA GLN A 126 -14.38 23.21 36.71
C GLN A 126 -14.32 21.93 35.85
N TYR A 127 -13.91 22.06 34.58
CA TYR A 127 -13.98 20.98 33.59
C TYR A 127 -12.66 20.74 32.84
N GLU A 128 -11.55 21.34 33.27
CA GLU A 128 -10.26 21.27 32.56
C GLU A 128 -9.73 19.84 32.36
N ASN A 129 -10.14 18.92 33.23
CA ASN A 129 -9.78 17.49 33.18
C ASN A 129 -10.93 16.59 32.69
N LYS A 130 -12.02 17.17 32.14
CA LYS A 130 -13.20 16.42 31.66
C LYS A 130 -13.07 16.07 30.17
N GLY A 131 -12.23 15.08 29.88
CA GLY A 131 -12.01 14.56 28.53
C GLY A 131 -10.55 14.64 28.08
N ALA A 132 -10.21 13.89 27.04
CA ALA A 132 -8.88 13.91 26.46
C ALA A 132 -8.85 14.89 25.28
N MET A 133 -8.37 16.11 25.52
CA MET A 133 -8.36 17.17 24.52
C MET A 133 -7.47 16.82 23.32
N ILE A 134 -8.06 16.95 22.13
CA ILE A 134 -7.40 16.99 20.84
C ILE A 134 -7.23 18.45 20.44
N MET A 135 -6.02 18.85 20.10
CA MET A 135 -5.78 20.14 19.47
C MET A 135 -4.88 19.96 18.26
N GLY A 136 -4.82 20.98 17.42
CA GLY A 136 -4.02 20.97 16.22
C GLY A 136 -4.08 22.31 15.51
N ILE A 137 -3.55 22.35 14.29
CA ILE A 137 -3.66 23.53 13.43
C ILE A 137 -4.69 23.30 12.33
N ASN A 138 -5.34 24.36 11.88
CA ASN A 138 -5.88 24.38 10.52
C ASN A 138 -4.76 24.64 9.51
N PRO A 139 -4.92 24.23 8.23
CA PRO A 139 -3.92 24.46 7.20
C PRO A 139 -3.52 25.92 7.06
N HIS A 140 -4.49 26.84 7.06
CA HIS A 140 -4.24 28.26 6.89
C HIS A 140 -4.41 29.02 8.22
N PRO A 141 -3.60 30.09 8.46
CA PRO A 141 -2.45 30.54 7.68
C PRO A 141 -1.12 29.93 8.16
N ILE A 142 -1.17 28.85 8.95
CA ILE A 142 0.00 28.29 9.64
C ILE A 142 0.89 27.49 8.68
N TYR A 143 0.31 26.83 7.69
CA TYR A 143 1.04 26.13 6.62
C TYR A 143 1.32 27.10 5.45
N PRO A 144 2.47 26.97 4.74
CA PRO A 144 2.79 27.87 3.63
C PRO A 144 1.73 27.97 2.52
N THR A 145 1.34 29.20 2.16
CA THR A 145 0.36 29.56 1.10
C THR A 145 0.98 30.53 0.08
N LEU A 146 0.36 30.78 -1.09
CA LEU A 146 0.87 31.79 -2.02
C LEU A 146 0.77 33.21 -1.46
N ASN A 147 1.74 34.06 -1.79
CA ASN A 147 1.87 35.42 -1.28
C ASN A 147 0.73 36.39 -1.65
N TRP A 148 -0.07 36.10 -2.68
CA TRP A 148 -1.17 36.97 -3.14
C TRP A 148 -2.48 36.72 -2.39
N TYR A 149 -2.57 35.62 -1.64
CA TYR A 149 -3.79 35.29 -0.92
C TYR A 149 -3.84 36.04 0.41
N GLU A 150 -4.74 37.02 0.51
CA GLU A 150 -4.81 37.92 1.67
C GLU A 150 -5.10 37.19 2.99
N ARG A 151 -5.84 36.07 2.96
CA ARG A 151 -6.13 35.25 4.15
C ARG A 151 -5.02 34.23 4.49
N GLY A 152 -3.95 34.21 3.71
CA GLY A 152 -2.74 33.41 3.99
C GLY A 152 -1.73 34.11 4.90
N ARG A 153 -2.03 35.35 5.30
CA ARG A 153 -1.17 36.19 6.15
C ARG A 153 -1.75 36.36 7.54
N THR A 154 -0.88 36.57 8.52
CA THR A 154 -1.25 37.02 9.85
C THR A 154 -1.86 38.43 9.81
N TRP A 155 -2.50 38.87 10.89
CA TRP A 155 -2.99 40.26 11.00
C TRP A 155 -1.85 41.29 11.02
N HIS A 156 -0.61 40.82 11.21
CA HIS A 156 0.61 41.61 11.13
C HIS A 156 1.20 41.64 9.71
N GLY A 157 0.60 40.94 8.75
CA GLY A 157 0.93 41.02 7.32
C GLY A 157 2.05 40.10 6.84
N TRP A 158 2.58 39.22 7.70
CA TRP A 158 3.58 38.21 7.34
C TRP A 158 2.93 36.82 7.20
N GLN A 159 3.64 35.88 6.60
CA GLN A 159 3.19 34.49 6.41
C GLN A 159 4.39 33.53 6.43
N PRO A 160 4.21 32.24 6.73
CA PRO A 160 5.28 31.25 6.63
C PRO A 160 5.58 30.94 5.16
N TRP A 161 6.87 30.89 4.80
CA TRP A 161 7.34 30.50 3.46
C TRP A 161 7.81 29.05 3.40
N GLU A 162 8.37 28.56 4.50
CA GLU A 162 8.97 27.23 4.61
C GLU A 162 8.35 26.47 5.80
N LEU A 163 8.45 25.14 5.76
CA LEU A 163 7.91 24.26 6.82
C LEU A 163 8.51 24.55 8.19
N ASP A 164 9.78 24.93 8.23
CA ASP A 164 10.52 25.18 9.46
C ASP A 164 9.96 26.36 10.27
N THR A 165 9.37 27.38 9.61
CA THR A 165 8.65 28.47 10.25
C THR A 165 7.42 27.95 10.99
N SER A 166 6.62 27.14 10.30
CA SER A 166 5.40 26.55 10.85
C SER A 166 5.73 25.64 12.02
N VAL A 167 6.79 24.81 11.89
CA VAL A 167 7.29 23.92 12.94
C VAL A 167 7.78 24.71 14.16
N GLU A 168 8.59 25.76 13.95
CA GLU A 168 9.08 26.63 15.03
C GLU A 168 7.90 27.21 15.83
N TRP A 169 6.91 27.77 15.13
CA TRP A 169 5.74 28.32 15.80
C TRP A 169 4.97 27.27 16.60
N ILE A 170 4.73 26.07 16.05
CA ILE A 170 4.01 24.99 16.76
C ILE A 170 4.76 24.57 18.03
N VAL A 171 6.07 24.41 17.94
CA VAL A 171 6.91 24.02 19.08
C VAL A 171 6.88 25.11 20.16
N GLU A 172 7.00 26.37 19.78
CA GLU A 172 6.91 27.50 20.71
C GLU A 172 5.50 27.65 21.30
N TYR A 173 4.45 27.41 20.51
CA TYR A 173 3.07 27.43 20.96
C TYR A 173 2.83 26.41 22.07
N LEU A 174 3.20 25.15 21.82
CA LEU A 174 3.02 24.06 22.78
C LEU A 174 3.86 24.24 24.06
N ASP A 175 5.07 24.80 23.95
CA ASP A 175 5.93 25.06 25.12
C ASP A 175 5.49 26.27 25.96
N LYS A 176 4.98 27.32 25.30
CA LYS A 176 4.75 28.61 25.97
C LYS A 176 3.33 28.84 26.41
N TYR A 177 2.32 28.42 25.64
CA TYR A 177 0.92 28.81 25.85
C TYR A 177 0.20 27.94 26.89
N PHE A 178 0.70 26.73 27.13
CA PHE A 178 0.11 25.78 28.08
C PHE A 178 0.90 25.73 29.40
N GLU A 179 0.26 25.34 30.50
CA GLU A 179 0.95 25.10 31.76
C GLU A 179 2.02 24.00 31.60
N LYS A 180 3.14 24.10 32.34
CA LYS A 180 4.22 23.11 32.21
C LYS A 180 4.11 22.00 33.23
N ASN A 181 3.45 22.24 34.35
CA ASN A 181 3.21 21.26 35.41
C ASN A 181 1.82 21.53 36.01
N GLU A 182 1.16 20.47 36.47
CA GLU A 182 -0.13 20.55 37.15
C GLU A 182 -0.11 21.59 38.29
N GLY A 183 -1.06 22.52 38.24
CA GLY A 183 -1.20 23.58 39.24
C GLY A 183 -0.32 24.81 38.99
N GLU A 184 0.34 24.88 37.84
CA GLU A 184 0.91 26.13 37.33
C GLU A 184 -0.19 27.00 36.69
N SER A 185 0.17 28.22 36.30
CA SER A 185 -0.72 29.14 35.60
C SER A 185 -0.88 28.72 34.14
N GLY A 186 -2.13 28.60 33.67
CA GLY A 186 -2.43 28.32 32.27
C GLY A 186 -3.32 27.11 31.98
N GLU A 187 -3.71 27.00 30.71
CA GLU A 187 -4.47 25.86 30.19
C GLU A 187 -3.60 24.58 30.16
N PRO A 188 -4.12 23.42 30.57
CA PRO A 188 -3.42 22.15 30.43
C PRO A 188 -3.03 21.85 28.99
N LEU A 189 -1.86 21.25 28.81
CA LEU A 189 -1.41 20.77 27.50
C LEU A 189 -2.43 19.73 26.97
N PRO A 190 -2.77 19.74 25.66
CA PRO A 190 -3.68 18.76 25.11
C PRO A 190 -3.14 17.32 25.27
N THR A 191 -4.03 16.34 25.28
CA THR A 191 -3.62 14.93 25.30
C THR A 191 -3.12 14.48 23.92
N TYR A 192 -3.81 14.93 22.87
CA TYR A 192 -3.53 14.60 21.48
C TYR A 192 -3.25 15.89 20.70
N TRP A 193 -2.17 15.88 19.91
CA TRP A 193 -1.86 16.93 18.95
C TRP A 193 -1.95 16.37 17.53
N GLU A 194 -2.97 16.79 16.79
CA GLU A 194 -3.08 16.57 15.35
C GLU A 194 -2.21 17.60 14.62
N VAL A 195 -1.26 17.11 13.82
CA VAL A 195 -0.28 17.98 13.16
C VAL A 195 -0.95 19.04 12.28
N ILE A 196 -2.02 18.68 11.56
CA ILE A 196 -2.76 19.55 10.65
C ILE A 196 -4.12 18.93 10.32
N ASN A 197 -5.18 19.73 10.32
CA ASN A 197 -6.54 19.30 9.97
C ASN A 197 -6.76 19.26 8.44
N GLU A 198 -7.30 18.15 7.91
CA GLU A 198 -7.75 17.98 6.52
C GLU A 198 -6.85 18.62 5.46
N PRO A 199 -5.54 18.30 5.46
CA PRO A 199 -4.62 18.88 4.47
C PRO A 199 -4.98 18.50 3.04
N ASP A 200 -5.81 17.48 2.83
CA ASP A 200 -6.23 16.96 1.54
C ASP A 200 -7.09 17.89 0.70
N MET A 201 -8.08 18.49 1.36
CA MET A 201 -9.07 19.37 0.75
C MET A 201 -8.41 20.65 0.22
N GLU A 202 -7.30 21.04 0.85
CA GLU A 202 -6.65 22.33 0.60
C GLU A 202 -5.27 22.21 -0.05
N MET A 203 -4.71 21.00 -0.13
CA MET A 203 -3.42 20.78 -0.76
C MET A 203 -3.43 21.16 -2.25
N MET A 204 -2.44 21.94 -2.66
CA MET A 204 -2.28 22.45 -4.03
C MET A 204 -3.44 23.33 -4.52
N THR A 205 -4.14 24.03 -3.62
CA THR A 205 -5.10 25.08 -4.03
C THR A 205 -4.42 26.43 -4.26
N GLY A 206 -3.22 26.64 -3.71
CA GLY A 206 -2.49 27.90 -3.78
C GLY A 206 -3.04 29.01 -2.88
N ALA A 207 -4.36 29.06 -2.71
CA ALA A 207 -5.02 29.92 -1.72
C ALA A 207 -4.71 29.42 -0.30
N MET A 208 -4.90 28.12 -0.02
CA MET A 208 -4.78 27.61 1.34
C MET A 208 -3.50 26.81 1.61
N MET A 209 -2.97 26.08 0.62
CA MET A 209 -1.67 25.39 0.75
C MET A 209 -0.95 25.29 -0.59
N CYS A 210 0.38 25.42 -0.54
CA CYS A 210 1.29 24.98 -1.62
C CYS A 210 2.14 23.83 -1.09
N THR A 211 1.77 22.58 -1.41
CA THR A 211 2.48 21.42 -0.88
C THR A 211 2.34 20.21 -1.77
N SER A 212 3.42 19.44 -1.90
CA SER A 212 3.39 18.05 -2.33
C SER A 212 3.04 17.13 -1.15
N GLN A 213 2.76 15.87 -1.46
CA GLN A 213 2.55 14.81 -0.47
C GLN A 213 3.82 14.60 0.37
N GLU A 214 4.98 14.58 -0.29
CA GLU A 214 6.27 14.39 0.35
C GLU A 214 6.58 15.50 1.35
N LYS A 215 6.23 16.75 1.02
CA LYS A 215 6.38 17.90 1.93
C LYS A 215 5.41 17.87 3.09
N LEU A 216 4.20 17.37 2.88
CA LEU A 216 3.25 17.17 3.96
C LEU A 216 3.74 16.11 4.95
N TRP A 217 4.31 15.00 4.47
CA TRP A 217 4.92 13.97 5.34
C TRP A 217 6.15 14.51 6.07
N GLU A 218 7.02 15.27 5.37
CA GLU A 218 8.15 15.95 5.99
C GLU A 218 7.69 16.86 7.13
N PHE A 219 6.62 17.63 6.94
CA PHE A 219 6.05 18.49 7.96
C PHE A 219 5.63 17.72 9.22
N HIS A 220 4.92 16.59 9.07
CA HIS A 220 4.51 15.76 10.21
C HIS A 220 5.72 15.25 11.01
N ASN A 221 6.75 14.76 10.33
CA ASN A 221 7.98 14.31 10.99
C ASN A 221 8.71 15.45 11.71
N LEU A 222 8.80 16.63 11.10
CA LEU A 222 9.44 17.79 11.71
C LEU A 222 8.69 18.29 12.95
N VAL A 223 7.36 18.32 12.92
CA VAL A 223 6.54 18.68 14.09
C VAL A 223 6.75 17.65 15.21
N ALA A 224 6.61 16.36 14.93
CA ALA A 224 6.78 15.31 15.95
C ALA A 224 8.18 15.37 16.59
N TYR A 225 9.22 15.53 15.77
CA TYR A 225 10.59 15.67 16.26
C TYR A 225 10.77 16.94 17.10
N GLY A 226 10.35 18.10 16.58
CA GLY A 226 10.53 19.39 17.23
C GLY A 226 9.83 19.46 18.60
N VAL A 227 8.59 18.96 18.66
CA VAL A 227 7.80 18.95 19.89
C VAL A 227 8.42 18.02 20.93
N ARG A 228 8.80 16.79 20.55
CA ARG A 228 9.45 15.85 21.47
C ARG A 228 10.82 16.33 21.93
N ALA A 229 11.61 16.95 21.04
CA ALA A 229 12.90 17.51 21.39
C ALA A 229 12.78 18.66 22.39
N ARG A 230 11.70 19.46 22.31
CA ARG A 230 11.45 20.59 23.21
C ARG A 230 10.83 20.16 24.54
N LEU A 231 9.82 19.30 24.50
CA LEU A 231 8.98 18.97 25.66
C LEU A 231 9.37 17.67 26.36
N GLY A 232 10.14 16.79 25.71
CA GLY A 232 10.51 15.48 26.24
C GLY A 232 9.26 14.64 26.57
N ASP A 233 9.25 14.03 27.75
CA ASP A 233 8.15 13.19 28.24
C ASP A 233 6.82 13.94 28.44
N LYS A 234 6.82 15.27 28.34
CA LYS A 234 5.62 16.09 28.42
C LYS A 234 4.98 16.35 27.06
N ALA A 235 5.61 15.92 25.97
CA ALA A 235 5.01 16.08 24.65
C ALA A 235 3.62 15.42 24.62
N PRO A 236 2.60 16.06 24.00
CA PRO A 236 1.34 15.39 23.75
C PRO A 236 1.57 14.20 22.81
N LYS A 237 0.64 13.24 22.76
CA LYS A 237 0.66 12.26 21.68
C LYS A 237 0.56 13.01 20.36
N ILE A 238 1.44 12.75 19.40
CA ILE A 238 1.46 13.42 18.09
C ILE A 238 0.88 12.49 17.04
N GLY A 239 -0.06 12.98 16.22
CA GLY A 239 -0.69 12.16 15.19
C GLY A 239 -1.12 12.92 13.96
N GLY A 240 -1.58 12.16 12.98
CA GLY A 240 -2.01 12.66 11.68
C GLY A 240 -2.46 11.51 10.77
N MET A 241 -2.73 11.74 9.49
CA MET A 241 -2.69 13.03 8.81
C MET A 241 -4.03 13.77 8.81
N THR A 242 -5.03 13.27 9.57
CA THR A 242 -6.35 13.90 9.74
C THR A 242 -7.00 14.20 8.40
N TRP A 243 -6.98 13.20 7.53
CA TRP A 243 -7.43 13.30 6.13
C TRP A 243 -8.97 13.37 6.07
N GLY A 244 -9.54 14.27 5.26
CA GLY A 244 -11.00 14.46 5.16
C GLY A 244 -11.71 13.41 4.31
N GLN A 245 -11.08 12.93 3.22
CA GLN A 245 -11.69 11.97 2.29
C GLN A 245 -11.09 10.55 2.39
N HIS A 246 -11.72 9.65 3.14
CA HIS A 246 -11.29 8.24 3.27
C HIS A 246 -11.96 7.32 2.23
N ASP A 247 -11.69 7.57 0.95
CA ASP A 247 -12.08 6.69 -0.15
C ASP A 247 -10.85 6.00 -0.74
N PHE A 248 -10.18 5.17 0.07
CA PHE A 248 -8.90 4.53 -0.24
C PHE A 248 -8.78 3.93 -1.65
N HIS A 249 -9.89 3.43 -2.18
CA HIS A 249 -9.97 2.79 -3.48
C HIS A 249 -10.02 3.74 -4.69
N LEU A 250 -10.03 5.05 -4.46
CA LEU A 250 -10.17 6.08 -5.50
C LEU A 250 -8.87 6.76 -5.87
N GLN A 251 -8.92 7.39 -7.04
CA GLN A 251 -8.02 8.46 -7.43
C GLN A 251 -8.09 9.64 -6.45
N ASP A 252 -7.15 10.57 -6.58
CA ASP A 252 -7.10 11.80 -5.78
C ASP A 252 -8.47 12.50 -5.73
N GLY A 253 -9.13 12.64 -6.87
CA GLY A 253 -10.53 13.10 -6.95
C GLY A 253 -10.74 14.59 -6.64
N ILE A 254 -9.74 15.27 -6.09
CA ILE A 254 -9.77 16.69 -5.72
C ILE A 254 -9.11 17.54 -6.82
N ASN A 255 -9.75 18.67 -7.16
CA ASN A 255 -9.23 19.63 -8.14
C ASN A 255 -8.04 20.40 -7.56
N ARG A 256 -6.82 19.92 -7.84
CA ARG A 256 -5.57 20.63 -7.52
C ARG A 256 -5.12 21.51 -8.67
N VAL A 257 -4.53 22.66 -8.35
CA VAL A 257 -3.93 23.56 -9.35
C VAL A 257 -2.67 22.91 -9.93
N PRO A 258 -2.49 22.89 -11.26
CA PRO A 258 -1.27 22.33 -11.88
C PRO A 258 0.00 23.10 -11.51
N ASP A 259 1.12 22.38 -11.40
CA ASP A 259 2.42 22.89 -10.94
C ASP A 259 2.95 24.06 -11.80
N ASP A 260 2.67 24.07 -13.11
CA ASP A 260 3.12 25.10 -14.06
C ASP A 260 2.33 26.43 -13.96
N ARG A 261 1.24 26.44 -13.20
CA ARG A 261 0.36 27.61 -13.09
C ARG A 261 0.76 28.56 -11.97
N TYR A 262 1.62 28.12 -11.05
CA TYR A 262 1.98 28.90 -9.87
C TYR A 262 2.89 30.09 -10.17
N ASP A 263 3.78 29.96 -11.15
CA ASP A 263 4.82 30.94 -11.49
C ASP A 263 4.30 32.35 -11.71
N GLN A 264 3.09 32.50 -12.26
CA GLN A 264 2.48 33.80 -12.52
C GLN A 264 2.22 34.62 -11.26
N TRP A 265 2.17 33.98 -10.09
CA TRP A 265 1.94 34.62 -8.80
C TRP A 265 3.20 34.67 -7.92
N LEU A 266 4.32 34.15 -8.40
CA LEU A 266 5.56 34.07 -7.64
C LEU A 266 6.54 35.18 -8.07
N THR A 267 7.23 35.74 -7.09
CA THR A 267 8.37 36.65 -7.33
C THR A 267 9.63 35.84 -7.62
N PRO A 268 10.68 36.43 -8.23
CA PRO A 268 11.96 35.73 -8.43
C PRO A 268 12.58 35.19 -7.14
N GLU A 269 12.28 35.80 -6.00
CA GLU A 269 12.74 35.39 -4.67
C GLU A 269 11.94 34.20 -4.13
N SER A 270 10.61 34.23 -4.28
CA SER A 270 9.74 33.17 -3.77
C SER A 270 9.67 31.94 -4.68
N LEU A 271 9.91 32.09 -5.98
CA LEU A 271 9.82 31.01 -6.98
C LEU A 271 10.53 29.70 -6.58
N PRO A 272 11.84 29.69 -6.23
CA PRO A 272 12.52 28.45 -5.86
C PRO A 272 11.99 27.81 -4.57
N VAL A 273 11.47 28.61 -3.63
CA VAL A 273 10.90 28.12 -2.36
C VAL A 273 9.61 27.36 -2.63
N TYR A 274 8.68 27.97 -3.37
CA TYR A 274 7.40 27.34 -3.67
C TYR A 274 7.53 26.17 -4.65
N HIS A 275 8.46 26.21 -5.61
CA HIS A 275 8.77 25.04 -6.43
C HIS A 275 9.23 23.85 -5.58
N ASN A 276 10.13 24.07 -4.62
CA ASN A 276 10.52 23.01 -3.68
C ASN A 276 9.36 22.50 -2.81
N MET A 277 8.36 23.33 -2.54
CA MET A 277 7.18 22.94 -1.76
C MET A 277 6.19 22.09 -2.55
N ILE A 278 6.05 22.31 -3.87
CA ILE A 278 5.03 21.67 -4.71
C ILE A 278 5.57 20.55 -5.60
N ASP A 279 6.88 20.54 -5.87
CA ASP A 279 7.50 19.53 -6.72
C ASP A 279 7.29 18.14 -6.13
N SER A 280 6.82 17.22 -6.97
CA SER A 280 6.36 15.91 -6.55
C SER A 280 6.54 14.89 -7.66
N GLN A 281 7.12 13.76 -7.31
CA GLN A 281 7.29 12.63 -8.22
C GLN A 281 6.00 11.82 -8.40
N VAL A 282 5.03 11.96 -7.47
CA VAL A 282 3.78 11.19 -7.49
C VAL A 282 2.63 11.88 -8.23
N ASN A 283 2.80 13.15 -8.63
CA ASN A 283 1.75 13.91 -9.32
C ASN A 283 1.24 13.23 -10.61
N ALA A 284 2.10 12.49 -11.31
CA ALA A 284 1.73 11.74 -12.51
C ALA A 284 0.72 10.61 -12.27
N THR A 285 0.60 10.13 -11.03
CA THR A 285 -0.25 8.98 -10.64
C THR A 285 -1.60 9.39 -10.04
N ARG A 286 -1.88 10.71 -9.93
CA ARG A 286 -3.11 11.23 -9.32
C ARG A 286 -4.42 10.75 -9.97
N GLY A 287 -4.35 10.36 -11.24
CA GLY A 287 -5.48 9.81 -11.99
C GLY A 287 -5.69 8.30 -11.81
N ASP A 288 -4.80 7.62 -11.10
CA ASP A 288 -4.87 6.18 -10.89
C ASP A 288 -5.86 5.87 -9.75
N ASN A 289 -6.70 4.84 -9.93
CA ASN A 289 -7.45 4.29 -8.82
C ASN A 289 -6.48 3.82 -7.72
N TRP A 290 -6.92 3.90 -6.47
CA TRP A 290 -6.10 3.65 -5.28
C TRP A 290 -5.06 4.73 -4.95
N TYR A 291 -4.99 5.86 -5.64
CA TYR A 291 -4.07 6.95 -5.26
C TYR A 291 -4.22 7.35 -3.79
N GLN A 292 -5.45 7.42 -3.29
CA GLN A 292 -5.71 7.80 -1.89
C GLN A 292 -5.07 6.82 -0.89
N TRP A 293 -5.05 5.53 -1.24
CA TRP A 293 -4.33 4.55 -0.43
C TRP A 293 -2.83 4.53 -0.75
N ASP A 294 -2.45 4.21 -2.00
CA ASP A 294 -1.08 3.90 -2.42
C ASP A 294 -0.10 5.04 -2.22
N VAL A 295 -0.57 6.28 -2.37
CA VAL A 295 0.27 7.45 -2.24
C VAL A 295 0.01 8.12 -0.91
N MET A 296 -1.23 8.51 -0.63
CA MET A 296 -1.51 9.41 0.50
C MET A 296 -1.37 8.68 1.84
N TRP A 297 -2.19 7.66 2.09
CA TRP A 297 -2.20 6.95 3.37
C TRP A 297 -1.01 6.02 3.55
N GLN A 298 -0.71 5.19 2.56
CA GLN A 298 0.46 4.32 2.61
C GLN A 298 1.75 5.13 2.71
N GLY A 299 1.90 6.20 1.92
CA GLY A 299 3.10 7.05 1.97
C GLY A 299 3.25 7.78 3.28
N PHE A 300 2.14 8.23 3.87
CA PHE A 300 2.14 8.78 5.21
C PHE A 300 2.57 7.74 6.25
N ILE A 301 1.99 6.54 6.25
CA ILE A 301 2.36 5.48 7.20
C ILE A 301 3.82 5.06 7.03
N ASP A 302 4.27 4.84 5.80
CA ASP A 302 5.63 4.41 5.49
C ASP A 302 6.69 5.47 5.87
N THR A 303 6.36 6.76 5.75
CA THR A 303 7.30 7.87 5.95
C THR A 303 7.24 8.43 7.38
N CYS A 304 6.05 8.49 7.97
CA CYS A 304 5.78 9.17 9.23
C CYS A 304 5.41 8.22 10.35
N GLY A 305 4.98 6.99 10.04
CA GLY A 305 4.41 6.07 11.01
C GLY A 305 5.27 5.87 12.24
N ASP A 306 6.59 5.63 12.10
CA ASP A 306 7.50 5.48 13.25
C ASP A 306 7.53 6.68 14.20
N ASN A 307 7.20 7.87 13.72
CA ASN A 307 7.17 9.11 14.50
C ASN A 307 5.78 9.53 14.96
N MET A 308 4.69 8.89 14.50
CA MET A 308 3.33 9.19 14.94
C MET A 308 2.95 8.27 16.11
N ASP A 309 2.30 8.81 17.14
CA ASP A 309 1.73 8.04 18.25
C ASP A 309 0.35 7.47 17.89
N PHE A 310 -0.40 8.16 17.02
CA PHE A 310 -1.74 7.76 16.58
C PHE A 310 -2.03 8.23 15.15
N TYR A 311 -3.05 7.63 14.52
CA TYR A 311 -3.65 8.16 13.29
C TYR A 311 -4.89 8.99 13.56
N GLY A 312 -4.92 10.21 13.04
CA GLY A 312 -6.12 11.06 13.00
C GLY A 312 -6.93 10.76 11.74
N VAL A 313 -8.21 10.44 11.90
CA VAL A 313 -9.09 9.98 10.81
C VAL A 313 -10.45 10.68 10.89
N HIS A 314 -10.94 11.20 9.76
CA HIS A 314 -12.30 11.71 9.61
C HIS A 314 -13.18 10.77 8.77
N LEU A 315 -14.39 10.45 9.23
CA LEU A 315 -15.31 9.58 8.49
C LEU A 315 -16.67 10.24 8.28
N TYR A 316 -16.99 10.54 7.02
CA TYR A 316 -18.21 11.27 6.67
C TYR A 316 -19.04 10.56 5.60
N ASP A 317 -20.34 10.42 5.86
CA ASP A 317 -21.33 10.16 4.81
C ASP A 317 -21.56 11.43 3.97
N TRP A 318 -21.70 11.28 2.65
CA TRP A 318 -21.96 12.39 1.73
C TRP A 318 -23.35 12.24 1.10
N PRO A 319 -24.42 12.53 1.85
CA PRO A 319 -25.79 12.39 1.39
C PRO A 319 -26.12 13.33 0.23
N GLN A 320 -27.06 12.90 -0.62
CA GLN A 320 -27.68 13.73 -1.67
C GLN A 320 -29.18 13.89 -1.37
N SER A 321 -29.86 14.80 -2.08
CA SER A 321 -31.29 15.05 -1.87
C SER A 321 -32.18 13.84 -2.12
N SER A 322 -31.70 12.92 -2.94
CA SER A 322 -32.27 11.59 -3.13
C SER A 322 -31.54 10.60 -2.22
N ARG A 323 -32.29 9.88 -1.36
CA ARG A 323 -31.76 8.88 -0.41
C ARG A 323 -30.85 7.84 -1.10
N ASP A 324 -31.10 7.55 -2.37
CA ASP A 324 -30.44 6.52 -3.18
C ASP A 324 -29.22 7.02 -3.99
N LYS A 325 -28.77 8.27 -3.84
CA LYS A 325 -27.69 8.86 -4.66
C LYS A 325 -26.49 9.40 -3.87
N GLY A 326 -26.51 9.34 -2.55
CA GLY A 326 -25.39 9.74 -1.71
C GLY A 326 -24.22 8.75 -1.75
N ALA A 327 -23.00 9.22 -1.48
CA ALA A 327 -21.87 8.35 -1.21
C ALA A 327 -21.84 8.06 0.29
N LEU A 328 -22.31 6.88 0.69
CA LEU A 328 -22.40 6.45 2.09
C LEU A 328 -21.19 5.57 2.42
N ARG A 329 -20.52 5.88 3.52
CA ARG A 329 -19.41 5.09 4.07
C ARG A 329 -19.89 4.16 5.18
N THR A 330 -20.91 4.59 5.93
CA THR A 330 -21.57 3.79 6.97
C THR A 330 -21.87 2.37 6.46
N GLY A 331 -21.54 1.35 7.26
CA GLY A 331 -21.60 -0.06 6.86
C GLY A 331 -20.27 -0.56 6.30
N GLY A 332 -20.31 -1.33 5.21
CA GLY A 332 -19.15 -2.07 4.71
C GLY A 332 -17.90 -1.24 4.40
N GLN A 333 -18.05 0.02 3.98
CA GLN A 333 -16.89 0.86 3.65
C GLN A 333 -16.12 1.31 4.91
N VAL A 334 -16.80 1.69 6.00
CA VAL A 334 -16.12 1.93 7.30
C VAL A 334 -15.34 0.69 7.73
N GLU A 335 -15.94 -0.50 7.60
CA GLU A 335 -15.25 -1.76 7.93
C GLU A 335 -14.00 -1.97 7.08
N ALA A 336 -14.07 -1.79 5.76
CA ALA A 336 -12.94 -2.02 4.86
C ALA A 336 -11.81 -1.01 5.06
N THR A 337 -12.14 0.25 5.33
CA THR A 337 -11.18 1.29 5.67
C THR A 337 -10.40 0.93 6.94
N LEU A 338 -11.12 0.55 8.00
CA LEU A 338 -10.49 0.21 9.29
C LEU A 338 -9.70 -1.11 9.20
N ASP A 339 -10.20 -2.12 8.48
CA ASP A 339 -9.49 -3.38 8.26
C ASP A 339 -8.20 -3.15 7.44
N MET A 340 -8.19 -2.26 6.45
CA MET A 340 -6.96 -1.91 5.72
C MET A 340 -5.91 -1.24 6.60
N LEU A 341 -6.32 -0.28 7.46
CA LEU A 341 -5.41 0.37 8.40
C LEU A 341 -4.84 -0.66 9.40
N GLU A 342 -5.70 -1.49 9.98
CA GLU A 342 -5.31 -2.52 10.94
C GLU A 342 -4.32 -3.52 10.32
N TRP A 343 -4.60 -3.97 9.08
CA TRP A 343 -3.73 -4.89 8.35
C TRP A 343 -2.36 -4.29 8.11
N TYR A 344 -2.33 -3.06 7.60
CA TYR A 344 -1.09 -2.42 7.20
C TYR A 344 -0.19 -2.11 8.40
N ASP A 345 -0.77 -1.71 9.53
CA ASP A 345 -0.03 -1.53 10.78
C ASP A 345 0.60 -2.82 11.28
N ASN A 346 -0.18 -3.90 11.30
CA ASN A 346 0.34 -5.20 11.72
C ASN A 346 1.47 -5.66 10.80
N TYR A 347 1.33 -5.46 9.48
CA TYR A 347 2.38 -5.76 8.51
C TYR A 347 3.64 -4.90 8.74
N LYS A 348 3.46 -3.58 8.93
CA LYS A 348 4.57 -2.62 8.97
C LYS A 348 5.31 -2.60 10.30
N PHE A 349 4.56 -2.61 11.41
CA PHE A 349 5.08 -2.40 12.77
C PHE A 349 4.98 -3.65 13.65
N GLY A 350 4.25 -4.69 13.23
CA GLY A 350 3.97 -5.87 14.07
C GLY A 350 3.02 -5.59 15.24
N GLN A 351 2.42 -4.39 15.28
CA GLN A 351 1.46 -3.94 16.28
C GLN A 351 0.57 -2.86 15.67
N LYS A 352 -0.65 -2.72 16.20
CA LYS A 352 -1.62 -1.70 15.78
C LYS A 352 -1.26 -0.35 16.40
N LYS A 353 -1.49 0.74 15.66
CA LYS A 353 -1.32 2.10 16.16
C LYS A 353 -2.65 2.65 16.63
N ASP A 354 -2.69 3.43 17.70
CA ASP A 354 -3.93 4.07 18.15
C ASP A 354 -4.61 4.82 16.98
N ILE A 355 -5.93 4.65 16.81
CA ILE A 355 -6.74 5.44 15.89
C ILE A 355 -7.59 6.41 16.71
N VAL A 356 -7.57 7.67 16.30
CA VAL A 356 -8.42 8.73 16.81
C VAL A 356 -9.34 9.17 15.69
N ILE A 357 -10.64 8.87 15.83
CA ILE A 357 -11.69 9.40 14.94
C ILE A 357 -12.03 10.81 15.43
N SER A 358 -11.21 11.78 15.07
CA SER A 358 -11.32 13.16 15.56
C SER A 358 -12.56 13.88 15.02
N GLU A 359 -13.16 13.39 13.93
CA GLU A 359 -14.47 13.81 13.42
C GLU A 359 -15.19 12.65 12.72
N PHE A 360 -16.49 12.51 12.94
CA PHE A 360 -17.36 11.69 12.10
C PHE A 360 -18.78 12.24 12.01
N GLY A 361 -19.50 11.89 10.94
CA GLY A 361 -20.86 12.36 10.71
C GLY A 361 -21.26 12.34 9.24
N ALA A 362 -21.87 13.43 8.76
CA ALA A 362 -22.10 13.66 7.34
C ALA A 362 -21.64 15.06 6.89
N VAL A 363 -21.36 15.19 5.59
CA VAL A 363 -21.19 16.50 4.94
C VAL A 363 -22.46 16.81 4.15
N SER A 364 -23.14 17.90 4.53
CA SER A 364 -24.51 18.20 4.08
C SER A 364 -24.70 19.63 3.58
N GLY A 365 -23.62 20.39 3.38
CA GLY A 365 -23.66 21.80 3.01
C GLY A 365 -24.34 22.08 1.66
N TRP A 366 -24.43 21.10 0.77
CA TRP A 366 -25.12 21.18 -0.53
C TRP A 366 -26.58 20.74 -0.51
N LEU A 367 -27.09 20.23 0.61
CA LEU A 367 -28.47 19.79 0.77
C LEU A 367 -29.45 20.94 1.04
N ASP A 368 -29.21 22.13 0.50
CA ASP A 368 -30.09 23.29 0.73
C ASP A 368 -31.48 23.14 0.11
N GLU A 369 -31.68 22.15 -0.77
CA GLU A 369 -32.96 21.83 -1.38
C GLU A 369 -33.88 20.96 -0.52
N VAL A 370 -33.37 20.36 0.57
CA VAL A 370 -34.19 19.65 1.55
C VAL A 370 -34.49 20.54 2.76
N SER A 371 -35.48 20.16 3.57
CA SER A 371 -35.81 20.92 4.78
C SER A 371 -34.63 20.92 5.77
N ALA A 372 -34.51 21.97 6.60
CA ALA A 372 -33.49 22.02 7.64
C ALA A 372 -33.55 20.81 8.60
N LYS A 373 -34.77 20.34 8.93
CA LYS A 373 -34.99 19.14 9.76
C LYS A 373 -34.49 17.87 9.09
N ARG A 374 -34.74 17.71 7.78
CA ARG A 374 -34.22 16.57 7.03
C ARG A 374 -32.70 16.62 6.96
N ARG A 375 -32.13 17.79 6.69
CA ARG A 375 -30.67 17.98 6.67
C ARG A 375 -30.06 17.61 8.02
N ALA A 376 -30.65 18.04 9.14
CA ALA A 376 -30.17 17.67 10.47
C ALA A 376 -30.14 16.14 10.67
N TRP A 377 -31.21 15.42 10.29
CA TRP A 377 -31.24 13.96 10.37
C TRP A 377 -30.13 13.28 9.55
N GLU A 378 -29.84 13.77 8.34
CA GLU A 378 -28.77 13.20 7.50
C GLU A 378 -27.38 13.30 8.16
N ASN A 379 -27.15 14.29 9.03
CA ASN A 379 -25.93 14.40 9.83
C ASN A 379 -26.01 13.58 11.14
N LEU A 380 -27.19 13.47 11.74
CA LEU A 380 -27.41 12.77 13.00
C LEU A 380 -27.38 11.24 12.85
N ARG A 381 -27.93 10.67 11.78
CA ARG A 381 -27.97 9.21 11.63
C ARG A 381 -26.59 8.54 11.65
N PRO A 382 -25.52 9.03 10.97
CA PRO A 382 -24.21 8.39 11.04
C PRO A 382 -23.57 8.53 12.43
N PHE A 383 -24.02 9.48 13.28
CA PHE A 383 -23.55 9.53 14.67
C PHE A 383 -23.81 8.22 15.41
N ASN A 384 -24.92 7.53 15.13
CA ASN A 384 -25.21 6.25 15.76
C ASN A 384 -24.62 5.07 14.98
N SER A 385 -24.83 5.04 13.66
CA SER A 385 -24.46 3.87 12.85
C SER A 385 -22.94 3.69 12.76
N MET A 386 -22.18 4.74 12.49
CA MET A 386 -20.71 4.64 12.49
C MET A 386 -20.17 4.38 13.91
N PHE A 387 -20.79 4.99 14.93
CA PHE A 387 -20.37 4.78 16.31
C PHE A 387 -20.49 3.31 16.75
N MET A 388 -21.57 2.62 16.40
CA MET A 388 -21.71 1.18 16.65
C MET A 388 -20.57 0.37 16.02
N GLN A 389 -20.13 0.73 14.80
CA GLN A 389 -19.00 0.06 14.13
C GLN A 389 -17.65 0.37 14.79
N PHE A 390 -17.51 1.54 15.42
CA PHE A 390 -16.32 1.91 16.18
C PHE A 390 -16.20 1.11 17.49
N LEU A 391 -17.32 0.86 18.17
CA LEU A 391 -17.38 0.05 19.39
C LEU A 391 -16.95 -1.42 19.17
N GLU A 392 -16.93 -1.91 17.92
CA GLU A 392 -16.38 -3.23 17.59
C GLU A 392 -14.84 -3.29 17.66
N ARG A 393 -14.14 -2.16 17.82
CA ARG A 393 -12.67 -2.08 17.84
C ARG A 393 -12.11 -1.31 19.05
N PRO A 394 -12.53 -1.62 20.29
CA PRO A 394 -12.25 -0.79 21.45
C PRO A 394 -10.78 -0.85 21.92
N SER A 395 -9.98 -1.79 21.41
CA SER A 395 -8.53 -1.86 21.63
C SER A 395 -7.71 -0.98 20.67
N HIS A 396 -8.32 -0.51 19.59
CA HIS A 396 -7.63 0.19 18.49
C HIS A 396 -8.14 1.62 18.32
N LEU A 397 -9.46 1.84 18.44
CA LEU A 397 -10.08 3.16 18.40
C LEU A 397 -10.15 3.73 19.82
N VAL A 398 -9.21 4.62 20.14
CA VAL A 398 -9.02 5.12 21.50
C VAL A 398 -9.81 6.39 21.80
N LEU A 399 -10.30 7.07 20.77
CA LEU A 399 -11.17 8.24 20.90
C LEU A 399 -11.99 8.44 19.62
N THR A 400 -13.28 8.78 19.76
CA THR A 400 -14.17 9.09 18.63
C THR A 400 -15.03 10.31 18.92
N MET A 401 -15.30 11.13 17.90
CA MET A 401 -16.01 12.40 18.09
C MET A 401 -17.01 12.76 17.00
N PRO A 402 -18.30 12.85 17.32
CA PRO A 402 -19.29 13.34 16.37
C PRO A 402 -19.02 14.82 16.07
N PHE A 403 -19.05 15.19 14.79
CA PHE A 403 -18.79 16.55 14.37
C PHE A 403 -20.02 17.46 14.60
N ALA A 404 -20.06 18.06 15.78
CA ALA A 404 -21.13 18.94 16.24
C ALA A 404 -20.57 20.12 17.06
N PRO A 405 -19.87 21.09 16.45
CA PRO A 405 -19.47 22.32 17.12
C PRO A 405 -20.67 23.06 17.74
N VAL A 406 -20.42 23.88 18.77
CA VAL A 406 -21.48 24.44 19.62
C VAL A 406 -22.42 25.39 18.85
N LYS A 407 -21.96 26.60 18.48
CA LYS A 407 -22.74 27.57 17.68
C LYS A 407 -22.16 27.77 16.28
N ALA A 408 -20.84 27.68 16.15
CA ALA A 408 -20.11 27.83 14.89
C ALA A 408 -20.50 29.09 14.07
N GLU A 409 -20.76 30.22 14.72
CA GLU A 409 -21.21 31.46 14.05
C GLU A 409 -20.19 31.97 13.01
N TRP A 410 -18.92 31.56 13.13
CA TRP A 410 -17.86 31.83 12.15
C TRP A 410 -18.12 31.16 10.78
N GLY A 411 -18.93 30.10 10.74
CA GLY A 411 -19.33 29.38 9.54
C GLY A 411 -20.59 29.93 8.87
N ASP A 412 -21.23 30.94 9.48
CA ASP A 412 -22.46 31.54 8.94
C ASP A 412 -22.18 32.37 7.69
N VAL A 413 -23.06 32.25 6.70
CA VAL A 413 -23.08 33.14 5.54
C VAL A 413 -24.01 34.30 5.84
N ARG A 414 -23.47 35.53 5.81
CA ARG A 414 -24.20 36.77 6.07
C ARG A 414 -24.16 37.70 4.85
N ASP A 415 -25.18 38.53 4.68
CA ASP A 415 -25.22 39.56 3.65
C ASP A 415 -24.36 40.78 4.01
N GLU A 416 -24.30 41.77 3.12
CA GLU A 416 -23.53 43.01 3.32
C GLU A 416 -24.01 43.83 4.54
N ASP A 417 -25.26 43.67 4.95
CA ASP A 417 -25.87 44.34 6.11
C ASP A 417 -25.68 43.52 7.41
N GLY A 418 -25.05 42.34 7.32
CA GLY A 418 -24.78 41.43 8.44
C GLY A 418 -25.93 40.47 8.79
N ASN A 419 -27.00 40.44 8.01
CA ASN A 419 -28.12 39.53 8.22
C ASN A 419 -27.73 38.10 7.81
N LEU A 420 -28.20 37.11 8.57
CA LEU A 420 -27.97 35.70 8.28
C LEU A 420 -28.67 35.29 6.97
N ILE A 421 -27.90 34.84 5.99
CA ILE A 421 -28.39 34.21 4.75
C ILE A 421 -28.52 32.71 4.96
N LYS A 422 -27.47 32.08 5.53
CA LYS A 422 -27.39 30.64 5.70
C LYS A 422 -26.61 30.31 6.97
N ARG A 423 -27.23 29.55 7.86
CA ARG A 423 -26.62 28.98 9.07
C ARG A 423 -25.66 27.84 8.71
N TYR A 424 -24.56 27.72 9.45
CA TYR A 424 -23.70 26.53 9.39
C TYR A 424 -24.50 25.25 9.69
N PRO A 425 -24.39 24.17 8.88
CA PRO A 425 -25.35 23.07 8.94
C PRO A 425 -25.14 22.06 10.09
N SER A 426 -24.01 22.12 10.80
CA SER A 426 -23.58 21.09 11.77
C SER A 426 -23.41 21.64 13.19
N THR A 427 -24.37 22.43 13.68
CA THR A 427 -24.29 23.05 15.02
C THR A 427 -25.08 22.27 16.06
N LEU A 428 -24.58 22.25 17.29
CA LEU A 428 -25.28 21.68 18.45
C LEU A 428 -26.37 22.62 19.00
N LEU A 429 -26.19 23.93 18.82
CA LEU A 429 -27.16 24.97 19.14
C LEU A 429 -27.55 25.78 17.88
N ASP A 430 -28.79 26.23 17.82
CA ASP A 430 -29.29 27.19 16.82
C ASP A 430 -30.25 28.20 17.47
N GLU A 431 -30.46 29.35 16.81
CA GLU A 431 -31.32 30.42 17.31
C GLU A 431 -32.80 30.19 16.95
N ASP A 432 -33.69 30.39 17.91
CA ASP A 432 -35.12 30.49 17.65
C ASP A 432 -35.51 31.84 17.00
N GLU A 433 -36.80 32.01 16.66
CA GLU A 433 -37.32 33.25 16.04
C GLU A 433 -37.12 34.51 16.92
N ASN A 434 -36.82 34.34 18.22
CA ASN A 434 -36.58 35.43 19.17
C ASN A 434 -35.07 35.66 19.43
N GLY A 435 -34.18 34.90 18.79
CA GLY A 435 -32.74 34.97 18.98
C GLY A 435 -32.23 34.22 20.24
N ASN A 436 -33.02 33.31 20.82
CA ASN A 436 -32.53 32.47 21.92
C ASN A 436 -31.90 31.20 21.37
N TRP A 437 -30.73 30.82 21.87
CA TRP A 437 -30.08 29.56 21.52
C TRP A 437 -30.84 28.36 22.10
N GLN A 438 -31.15 27.38 21.26
CA GLN A 438 -31.82 26.12 21.59
C GLN A 438 -31.00 24.94 21.08
N TRP A 439 -31.19 23.76 21.68
CA TRP A 439 -30.62 22.53 21.15
C TRP A 439 -31.12 22.25 19.74
N THR A 440 -30.20 21.86 18.85
CA THR A 440 -30.57 21.16 17.62
C THR A 440 -30.82 19.68 17.92
N ASP A 441 -31.31 18.94 16.92
CA ASP A 441 -31.55 17.50 17.04
C ASP A 441 -30.26 16.71 17.37
N PHE A 442 -29.07 17.30 17.23
CA PHE A 442 -27.80 16.65 17.57
C PHE A 442 -27.70 16.30 19.07
N VAL A 443 -28.40 17.01 19.95
CA VAL A 443 -28.46 16.67 21.38
C VAL A 443 -29.06 15.27 21.60
N LEU A 444 -29.93 14.81 20.69
CA LEU A 444 -30.62 13.53 20.80
C LEU A 444 -29.65 12.34 20.75
N PHE A 445 -28.47 12.49 20.15
CA PHE A 445 -27.40 11.48 20.24
C PHE A 445 -27.01 11.28 21.72
N TYR A 446 -26.61 12.34 22.41
CA TYR A 446 -26.19 12.24 23.81
C TYR A 446 -27.35 11.82 24.73
N GLU A 447 -28.58 12.23 24.44
CA GLU A 447 -29.76 11.79 25.20
C GLU A 447 -30.07 10.30 25.02
N LEU A 448 -29.88 9.76 23.80
CA LEU A 448 -30.05 8.32 23.53
C LEU A 448 -29.06 7.48 24.36
N TRP A 449 -27.80 7.92 24.41
CA TRP A 449 -26.67 7.21 25.00
C TRP A 449 -26.39 7.55 26.47
N LYS A 450 -27.17 8.44 27.08
CA LYS A 450 -26.97 9.02 28.41
C LYS A 450 -26.56 8.02 29.49
N ASP A 451 -27.27 6.88 29.57
CA ASP A 451 -27.10 5.91 30.64
C ASP A 451 -26.25 4.69 30.25
N VAL A 452 -25.89 4.55 28.97
CA VAL A 452 -25.16 3.38 28.45
C VAL A 452 -23.73 3.39 28.98
N ASP A 453 -23.37 2.32 29.69
CA ASP A 453 -22.05 2.08 30.27
C ASP A 453 -21.95 0.64 30.80
N GLY A 454 -20.75 0.20 31.16
CA GLY A 454 -20.51 -1.06 31.85
C GLY A 454 -19.67 -2.06 31.07
N THR A 455 -19.80 -3.34 31.43
CA THR A 455 -19.05 -4.44 30.81
C THR A 455 -19.80 -4.97 29.59
N ARG A 456 -19.15 -4.98 28.44
CA ARG A 456 -19.62 -5.53 27.18
C ARG A 456 -19.87 -7.04 27.31
N ILE A 457 -20.99 -7.49 26.78
CA ILE A 457 -21.40 -8.90 26.78
C ILE A 457 -21.67 -9.38 25.35
N ASP A 458 -21.62 -10.70 25.17
CA ASP A 458 -21.82 -11.34 23.88
C ASP A 458 -23.24 -11.09 23.31
N THR A 459 -23.26 -10.58 22.07
CA THR A 459 -24.46 -10.37 21.26
C THR A 459 -24.23 -10.79 19.82
N LYS A 460 -25.26 -11.29 19.14
CA LYS A 460 -25.22 -11.62 17.71
C LYS A 460 -26.58 -11.34 17.06
N ALA A 461 -26.56 -10.69 15.90
CA ALA A 461 -27.71 -10.62 15.01
C ALA A 461 -27.48 -11.58 13.84
N ASN A 462 -28.55 -12.19 13.32
CA ASN A 462 -28.48 -13.07 12.15
C ASN A 462 -28.50 -12.31 10.80
N ASN A 463 -28.52 -10.98 10.84
CA ASN A 463 -28.55 -10.10 9.68
C ASN A 463 -27.54 -8.97 9.89
N LEU A 464 -26.70 -8.71 8.88
CA LEU A 464 -25.58 -7.78 8.95
C LEU A 464 -26.00 -6.30 8.94
N ASP A 465 -27.23 -5.99 8.55
CA ASP A 465 -27.76 -4.63 8.61
C ASP A 465 -28.24 -4.23 10.01
N ILE A 466 -28.34 -5.18 10.95
CA ILE A 466 -28.66 -4.90 12.34
C ILE A 466 -27.39 -4.97 13.17
N LEU A 467 -26.81 -3.80 13.44
CA LEU A 467 -25.70 -3.70 14.38
C LEU A 467 -26.25 -3.85 15.80
N VAL A 468 -25.61 -4.72 16.58
CA VAL A 468 -26.01 -5.02 17.95
C VAL A 468 -24.80 -4.97 18.88
N ASP A 469 -25.01 -4.39 20.05
CA ASP A 469 -24.06 -4.44 21.16
C ASP A 469 -24.82 -4.42 22.50
N ALA A 470 -24.19 -4.88 23.58
CA ALA A 470 -24.81 -4.78 24.90
C ALA A 470 -23.81 -4.65 26.04
N TYR A 471 -24.22 -3.92 27.08
CA TYR A 471 -23.40 -3.60 28.25
C TYR A 471 -24.15 -3.85 29.55
N VAL A 472 -23.44 -4.37 30.54
CA VAL A 472 -23.97 -4.65 31.89
C VAL A 472 -23.35 -3.70 32.89
N LYS A 473 -24.20 -2.97 33.63
CA LYS A 473 -23.79 -2.14 34.77
C LYS A 473 -24.68 -2.43 35.96
N ASN A 474 -24.12 -3.12 36.96
CA ASN A 474 -24.86 -3.57 38.14
C ASN A 474 -26.07 -4.45 37.74
N ASN A 475 -27.29 -3.99 38.01
CA ASN A 475 -28.54 -4.66 37.67
C ASN A 475 -29.18 -4.13 36.37
N HIS A 476 -28.45 -3.36 35.57
CA HIS A 476 -28.89 -2.86 34.28
C HIS A 476 -28.18 -3.58 33.14
N VAL A 477 -28.93 -3.85 32.06
CA VAL A 477 -28.40 -4.31 30.78
C VAL A 477 -28.88 -3.34 29.70
N TYR A 478 -27.95 -2.67 29.05
CA TYR A 478 -28.21 -1.79 27.92
C TYR A 478 -28.01 -2.59 26.64
N LEU A 479 -29.09 -2.92 25.94
CA LEU A 479 -29.05 -3.52 24.60
C LEU A 479 -29.23 -2.43 23.56
N ILE A 480 -28.26 -2.29 22.66
CA ILE A 480 -28.25 -1.29 21.61
C ILE A 480 -28.46 -1.98 20.26
N LEU A 481 -29.35 -1.40 19.46
CA LEU A 481 -29.73 -1.91 18.14
C LEU A 481 -29.70 -0.74 17.16
N ASN A 482 -28.98 -0.88 16.05
CA ASN A 482 -28.96 0.11 14.98
C ASN A 482 -29.31 -0.57 13.65
N ASN A 483 -30.15 0.08 12.85
CA ASN A 483 -30.58 -0.41 11.55
C ASN A 483 -29.88 0.35 10.44
N LEU A 484 -29.08 -0.35 9.63
CA LEU A 484 -28.36 0.23 8.49
C LEU A 484 -29.23 0.39 7.23
N LYS A 485 -30.45 -0.17 7.21
CA LYS A 485 -31.39 -0.01 6.11
C LYS A 485 -32.33 1.17 6.33
N PHE A 486 -32.77 1.77 5.22
CA PHE A 486 -33.78 2.84 5.22
C PHE A 486 -35.20 2.37 5.56
N GLU A 487 -35.40 1.07 5.76
CA GLU A 487 -36.70 0.42 5.89
C GLU A 487 -36.87 -0.15 7.29
N GLU A 488 -38.09 -0.13 7.82
CA GLU A 488 -38.41 -0.70 9.13
C GLU A 488 -38.14 -2.22 9.14
N GLN A 489 -37.42 -2.68 10.15
CA GLN A 489 -37.15 -4.10 10.39
C GLN A 489 -37.88 -4.58 11.65
N THR A 490 -38.24 -5.86 11.67
CA THR A 490 -38.81 -6.53 12.85
C THR A 490 -37.77 -7.47 13.45
N LEU A 491 -37.46 -7.25 14.73
CA LEU A 491 -36.42 -7.96 15.47
C LEU A 491 -37.05 -8.84 16.55
N ASP A 492 -36.78 -10.13 16.52
CA ASP A 492 -37.07 -11.08 17.60
C ASP A 492 -35.90 -11.06 18.60
N LEU A 493 -36.19 -10.75 19.87
CA LEU A 493 -35.17 -10.58 20.91
C LEU A 493 -35.09 -11.81 21.81
N HIS A 494 -33.88 -12.35 21.95
CA HIS A 494 -33.60 -13.54 22.72
C HIS A 494 -32.57 -13.25 23.82
N LEU A 495 -33.07 -12.99 25.03
CA LEU A 495 -32.23 -12.82 26.21
C LEU A 495 -31.98 -14.18 26.86
N PHE A 496 -30.72 -14.58 26.90
CA PHE A 496 -30.28 -15.83 27.51
C PHE A 496 -29.70 -15.58 28.90
N ASP A 497 -30.38 -16.14 29.90
CA ASP A 497 -30.04 -16.01 31.33
C ASP A 497 -29.99 -17.39 32.02
N ASP A 498 -29.36 -17.46 33.19
CA ASP A 498 -29.65 -18.44 34.22
C ASP A 498 -30.84 -17.92 35.06
N TYR A 499 -32.05 -18.39 34.70
CA TYR A 499 -33.44 -17.99 35.04
C TYR A 499 -33.83 -17.60 36.50
N THR A 500 -32.89 -17.28 37.37
CA THR A 500 -33.12 -16.87 38.76
C THR A 500 -33.22 -15.35 38.92
N ASN A 501 -32.61 -14.56 38.03
CA ASN A 501 -32.66 -13.09 38.07
C ASN A 501 -33.77 -12.56 37.17
N LYS A 502 -34.75 -11.85 37.73
CA LYS A 502 -35.94 -11.42 36.98
C LYS A 502 -35.78 -10.01 36.44
N VAL A 503 -36.17 -9.81 35.18
CA VAL A 503 -36.41 -8.47 34.62
C VAL A 503 -37.60 -7.82 35.36
N GLN A 504 -37.37 -6.64 35.93
CA GLN A 504 -38.36 -5.82 36.65
C GLN A 504 -39.01 -4.78 35.74
N GLY A 505 -38.31 -4.35 34.69
CA GLY A 505 -38.81 -3.41 33.71
C GLY A 505 -37.83 -3.20 32.58
N VAL A 506 -38.32 -2.64 31.48
CA VAL A 506 -37.49 -2.25 30.34
C VAL A 506 -37.86 -0.83 29.92
N LYS A 507 -36.88 0.07 29.85
CA LYS A 507 -37.03 1.36 29.18
C LYS A 507 -36.49 1.21 27.76
N MET A 508 -37.21 1.75 26.78
CA MET A 508 -36.78 1.81 25.39
C MET A 508 -36.73 3.26 24.96
N ASN A 509 -35.58 3.68 24.43
CA ASN A 509 -35.42 4.94 23.73
C ASN A 509 -35.17 4.61 22.25
N HIS A 510 -36.05 5.04 21.34
CA HIS A 510 -35.91 4.81 19.92
C HIS A 510 -35.78 6.15 19.18
N LEU A 511 -34.57 6.41 18.66
CA LEU A 511 -34.26 7.59 17.87
C LEU A 511 -34.37 7.25 16.38
N PHE A 512 -35.26 7.95 15.66
CA PHE A 512 -35.46 7.75 14.23
C PHE A 512 -36.06 9.00 13.57
N PHE A 513 -36.13 9.00 12.23
CA PHE A 513 -36.82 10.05 11.47
C PHE A 513 -38.24 9.61 11.09
N ASP A 514 -39.23 10.38 11.53
CA ASP A 514 -40.64 10.13 11.20
C ASP A 514 -41.10 11.05 10.07
N GLU A 515 -41.15 10.52 8.84
CA GLU A 515 -41.62 11.27 7.67
C GLU A 515 -43.11 11.67 7.77
N SER A 516 -43.88 11.05 8.67
CA SER A 516 -45.30 11.37 8.84
C SER A 516 -45.54 12.59 9.73
N LYS A 517 -44.51 13.09 10.44
CA LYS A 517 -44.60 14.27 11.31
C LYS A 517 -44.19 15.55 10.59
N GLY A 518 -44.93 16.62 10.87
CA GLY A 518 -44.71 17.92 10.24
C GLY A 518 -44.92 17.90 8.72
N THR A 519 -44.49 18.96 8.04
CA THR A 519 -44.56 19.06 6.57
C THR A 519 -43.40 18.33 5.87
N PHE A 520 -42.29 18.12 6.58
CA PHE A 520 -41.03 17.66 5.99
C PHE A 520 -40.36 16.51 6.77
N GLY A 521 -41.06 15.87 7.70
CA GLY A 521 -40.49 14.90 8.64
C GLY A 521 -39.75 15.55 9.80
N GLU A 522 -39.60 14.81 10.89
CA GLU A 522 -38.92 15.26 12.12
C GLU A 522 -38.14 14.11 12.77
N SER A 523 -37.02 14.42 13.44
CA SER A 523 -36.34 13.47 14.33
C SER A 523 -37.22 13.22 15.56
N VAL A 524 -37.32 11.96 15.99
CA VAL A 524 -38.18 11.54 17.10
C VAL A 524 -37.38 10.67 18.06
N MET A 525 -37.36 11.08 19.33
CA MET A 525 -37.00 10.21 20.46
C MET A 525 -38.30 9.61 21.03
N ASP A 526 -38.59 8.36 20.69
CA ASP A 526 -39.77 7.65 21.20
C ASP A 526 -39.41 6.83 22.43
N GLU A 527 -39.79 7.33 23.60
CA GLU A 527 -39.57 6.68 24.89
C GLU A 527 -40.74 5.78 25.28
N ARG A 528 -40.48 4.50 25.52
CA ARG A 528 -41.49 3.53 25.99
C ARG A 528 -40.99 2.79 27.22
N THR A 529 -41.93 2.34 28.04
CA THR A 529 -41.64 1.47 29.18
C THR A 529 -42.46 0.19 29.08
N PHE A 530 -41.81 -0.92 29.40
CA PHE A 530 -42.41 -2.25 29.42
C PHE A 530 -42.28 -2.83 30.82
N THR A 531 -43.33 -3.50 31.29
CA THR A 531 -43.31 -4.21 32.57
C THR A 531 -42.69 -5.61 32.48
N THR A 532 -42.42 -6.07 31.25
CA THR A 532 -41.78 -7.36 30.96
C THR A 532 -40.85 -7.20 29.75
N ALA A 533 -39.83 -8.05 29.66
CA ALA A 533 -38.94 -8.10 28.49
C ALA A 533 -39.76 -8.31 27.19
N PRO A 534 -39.62 -7.42 26.17
CA PRO A 534 -40.27 -7.63 24.88
C PRO A 534 -39.59 -8.79 24.14
N GLY A 535 -40.38 -9.72 23.60
CA GLY A 535 -39.87 -10.82 22.77
C GLY A 535 -39.64 -10.44 21.31
N ALA A 536 -40.23 -9.32 20.85
CA ALA A 536 -39.99 -8.76 19.54
C ALA A 536 -40.21 -7.24 19.56
N ILE A 537 -39.48 -6.51 18.72
CA ILE A 537 -39.60 -5.05 18.54
C ILE A 537 -39.51 -4.69 17.06
N LYS A 538 -39.95 -3.47 16.73
CA LYS A 538 -39.75 -2.87 15.41
C LYS A 538 -38.73 -1.75 15.54
N ILE A 539 -37.75 -1.75 14.65
CA ILE A 539 -36.75 -0.68 14.51
C ILE A 539 -37.01 0.05 13.20
N ALA A 540 -37.12 1.37 13.26
CA ALA A 540 -37.34 2.18 12.07
C ALA A 540 -36.11 2.14 11.15
N GLY A 541 -36.29 2.54 9.89
CA GLY A 541 -35.19 2.71 8.96
C GLY A 541 -34.20 3.77 9.44
N ASP A 542 -32.89 3.50 9.35
CA ASP A 542 -31.80 4.30 9.93
C ASP A 542 -31.95 4.58 11.44
N GLY A 543 -32.83 3.85 12.12
CA GLY A 543 -33.18 4.06 13.51
C GLY A 543 -32.18 3.42 14.46
N THR A 544 -32.10 3.95 15.68
CA THR A 544 -31.32 3.36 16.77
C THR A 544 -32.19 3.22 18.01
N ILE A 545 -32.13 2.04 18.65
CA ILE A 545 -32.83 1.73 19.88
C ILE A 545 -31.80 1.45 20.98
N VAL A 546 -32.00 2.05 22.15
CA VAL A 546 -31.38 1.64 23.41
C VAL A 546 -32.47 1.08 24.31
N LEU A 547 -32.34 -0.19 24.69
CA LEU A 547 -33.18 -0.88 25.66
C LEU A 547 -32.41 -1.02 26.98
N ASP A 548 -32.86 -0.34 28.02
CA ASP A 548 -32.38 -0.51 29.39
C ASP A 548 -33.27 -1.53 30.12
N TYR A 549 -32.76 -2.74 30.30
CA TYR A 549 -33.37 -3.78 31.12
C TYR A 549 -32.92 -3.63 32.57
N THR A 550 -33.86 -3.40 33.47
CA THR A 550 -33.60 -3.42 34.91
C THR A 550 -33.90 -4.81 35.48
N PHE A 551 -32.93 -5.42 36.14
CA PHE A 551 -33.04 -6.70 36.83
C PHE A 551 -33.25 -6.53 38.34
N GLU A 552 -33.81 -7.56 38.99
CA GLU A 552 -34.05 -7.60 40.44
C GLU A 552 -32.73 -7.55 41.24
N ASN A 553 -31.69 -8.22 40.75
CA ASN A 553 -30.36 -8.25 41.34
C ASN A 553 -29.30 -7.88 40.28
N PRO A 554 -28.07 -7.52 40.70
CA PRO A 554 -26.96 -7.36 39.76
C PRO A 554 -26.79 -8.58 38.85
N VAL A 555 -26.57 -8.33 37.56
CA VAL A 555 -26.34 -9.39 36.56
C VAL A 555 -24.95 -9.98 36.78
N THR A 556 -24.85 -11.30 36.84
CA THR A 556 -23.60 -12.00 37.06
C THR A 556 -22.95 -12.35 35.72
N ILE A 557 -21.71 -11.88 35.54
CA ILE A 557 -20.88 -12.23 34.39
C ILE A 557 -19.80 -13.20 34.88
N ASP A 558 -19.90 -14.45 34.47
CA ASP A 558 -19.06 -15.55 34.94
C ASP A 558 -18.43 -16.38 33.80
N GLN A 559 -18.71 -16.00 32.55
CA GLN A 559 -18.12 -16.56 31.35
C GLN A 559 -17.44 -15.47 30.52
N THR A 560 -16.59 -15.88 29.57
CA THR A 560 -15.83 -14.98 28.71
C THR A 560 -15.94 -15.40 27.25
N SER A 561 -15.86 -14.41 26.37
CA SER A 561 -15.60 -14.49 24.94
C SER A 561 -14.43 -13.56 24.66
N GLU A 562 -13.32 -14.11 24.19
CA GLU A 562 -12.14 -13.34 23.78
C GLU A 562 -12.08 -13.30 22.25
N GLU A 563 -12.31 -12.13 21.67
CA GLU A 563 -12.20 -11.88 20.24
C GLU A 563 -10.76 -11.56 19.85
N LYS A 564 -10.28 -12.22 18.81
CA LYS A 564 -9.00 -11.95 18.16
C LYS A 564 -9.16 -11.93 16.64
N LYS A 565 -8.48 -10.99 15.99
CA LYS A 565 -8.37 -10.95 14.54
C LYS A 565 -7.03 -11.53 14.08
N PHE A 566 -7.07 -12.33 13.03
CA PHE A 566 -5.91 -12.85 12.34
C PHE A 566 -5.98 -12.46 10.87
N MET A 567 -4.83 -12.14 10.29
CA MET A 567 -4.73 -11.44 9.02
C MET A 567 -3.96 -12.28 8.01
N SER A 568 -4.35 -12.18 6.74
CA SER A 568 -3.65 -12.87 5.65
C SER A 568 -2.26 -12.30 5.42
N GLU A 569 -1.44 -13.08 4.73
CA GLU A 569 -0.26 -12.57 4.05
C GLU A 569 -0.60 -11.51 2.99
N ILE A 570 0.44 -10.86 2.44
CA ILE A 570 0.36 -9.99 1.27
C ILE A 570 -0.32 -10.74 0.12
N LEU A 571 -1.31 -10.12 -0.54
CA LEU A 571 -2.07 -10.80 -1.60
C LEU A 571 -1.36 -10.80 -2.96
N GLU A 572 -0.52 -9.80 -3.24
CA GLU A 572 0.25 -9.66 -4.48
C GLU A 572 1.62 -9.06 -4.20
N ASP A 573 2.68 -9.60 -4.82
CA ASP A 573 4.00 -8.99 -4.79
C ASP A 573 4.04 -7.78 -5.72
N GLY A 574 4.51 -6.64 -5.23
CA GLY A 574 4.67 -5.45 -6.04
C GLY A 574 4.97 -4.20 -5.23
N THR A 575 5.27 -3.11 -5.93
CA THR A 575 5.53 -1.81 -5.34
C THR A 575 4.55 -0.76 -5.87
N THR A 576 4.14 0.15 -4.99
CA THR A 576 3.36 1.34 -5.35
C THR A 576 4.26 2.43 -5.94
N ALA A 577 3.67 3.53 -6.41
CA ALA A 577 4.40 4.65 -7.02
C ALA A 577 5.45 5.29 -6.10
N ILE A 578 5.27 5.15 -4.78
CA ILE A 578 6.18 5.66 -3.74
C ILE A 578 7.17 4.60 -3.24
N GLY A 579 7.17 3.39 -3.82
CA GLY A 579 8.01 2.28 -3.38
C GLY A 579 7.48 1.49 -2.17
N GLY A 580 6.25 1.78 -1.72
CA GLY A 580 5.54 1.02 -0.69
C GLY A 580 5.04 -0.34 -1.21
N VAL A 581 4.62 -1.24 -0.32
CA VAL A 581 4.16 -2.58 -0.72
C VAL A 581 2.78 -2.54 -1.35
N LYS A 582 2.61 -3.20 -2.49
CA LYS A 582 1.29 -3.33 -3.13
C LYS A 582 0.55 -4.57 -2.60
N PHE A 583 -0.04 -4.50 -1.40
CA PHE A 583 -0.62 -5.69 -0.75
C PHE A 583 -2.00 -6.14 -1.24
N ARG A 584 -2.61 -5.41 -2.18
CA ARG A 584 -3.92 -5.73 -2.77
C ARG A 584 -3.76 -6.48 -4.08
N LYS A 585 -4.71 -7.35 -4.41
CA LYS A 585 -4.69 -8.17 -5.64
C LYS A 585 -5.93 -7.98 -6.48
N ARG A 586 -5.72 -7.69 -7.77
CA ARG A 586 -6.78 -7.75 -8.78
C ARG A 586 -6.94 -9.18 -9.27
N VAL A 587 -8.19 -9.64 -9.39
CA VAL A 587 -8.55 -10.99 -9.81
C VAL A 587 -9.61 -10.89 -10.90
N GLU A 588 -9.34 -11.46 -12.07
CA GLU A 588 -10.25 -11.39 -13.22
C GLU A 588 -11.47 -12.33 -13.06
N PRO A 589 -12.54 -12.14 -13.84
CA PRO A 589 -13.73 -12.98 -13.73
C PRO A 589 -13.45 -14.49 -13.85
N ASN A 590 -13.98 -15.27 -12.91
CA ASN A 590 -13.75 -16.72 -12.74
C ASN A 590 -12.32 -17.11 -12.34
N GLU A 591 -11.41 -16.17 -12.11
CA GLU A 591 -10.15 -16.47 -11.45
C GLU A 591 -10.34 -16.57 -9.93
N THR A 592 -9.41 -17.28 -9.29
CA THR A 592 -9.45 -17.58 -7.86
C THR A 592 -8.30 -16.88 -7.15
N LEU A 593 -8.63 -16.04 -6.17
CA LEU A 593 -7.68 -15.62 -5.13
C LEU A 593 -7.40 -16.83 -4.23
N THR A 594 -6.14 -17.09 -3.91
CA THR A 594 -5.74 -18.00 -2.83
C THR A 594 -4.83 -17.22 -1.89
N THR A 595 -5.08 -17.30 -0.58
CA THR A 595 -4.26 -16.66 0.45
C THR A 595 -4.24 -17.47 1.73
N HIS A 596 -3.25 -17.22 2.58
CA HIS A 596 -3.03 -17.96 3.82
C HIS A 596 -3.14 -17.05 5.04
N ILE A 597 -3.82 -17.54 6.08
CA ILE A 597 -3.90 -16.91 7.41
C ILE A 597 -3.29 -17.88 8.40
N ASN A 598 -2.11 -17.52 8.91
CA ASN A 598 -1.26 -18.39 9.72
C ASN A 598 -1.22 -17.96 11.18
N ASN A 599 -0.75 -18.87 12.04
CA ASN A 599 -0.60 -18.65 13.48
C ASN A 599 -1.91 -18.31 14.21
N VAL A 600 -3.01 -18.86 13.71
CA VAL A 600 -4.34 -18.70 14.30
C VAL A 600 -4.42 -19.48 15.61
N VAL A 601 -4.92 -18.82 16.65
CA VAL A 601 -5.21 -19.47 17.92
C VAL A 601 -6.57 -20.15 17.82
N VAL A 602 -6.56 -21.47 17.64
CA VAL A 602 -7.78 -22.29 17.59
C VAL A 602 -8.33 -22.44 19.02
N PRO A 603 -9.60 -22.06 19.27
CA PRO A 603 -10.24 -22.25 20.57
C PRO A 603 -10.17 -23.72 21.02
N SER A 604 -9.80 -23.94 22.28
CA SER A 604 -9.75 -25.30 22.86
C SER A 604 -11.12 -25.83 23.30
N GLY A 605 -12.12 -24.94 23.36
CA GLY A 605 -13.48 -25.18 23.81
C GLY A 605 -14.50 -24.75 22.76
N ALA A 606 -15.50 -23.97 23.19
CA ALA A 606 -16.47 -23.39 22.27
C ALA A 606 -15.85 -22.23 21.50
N GLY A 607 -16.13 -22.15 20.21
CA GLY A 607 -15.58 -21.11 19.33
C GLY A 607 -16.53 -20.75 18.20
N GLU A 608 -16.50 -19.49 17.78
CA GLU A 608 -17.11 -19.03 16.54
C GLU A 608 -16.04 -18.34 15.69
N VAL A 609 -16.19 -18.41 14.35
CA VAL A 609 -15.25 -17.79 13.41
C VAL A 609 -16.04 -17.03 12.36
N THR A 610 -15.61 -15.81 12.07
CA THR A 610 -16.11 -15.01 10.95
C THR A 610 -14.97 -14.68 10.01
N LEU A 611 -15.06 -15.12 8.75
CA LEU A 611 -14.21 -14.72 7.66
C LEU A 611 -14.63 -13.35 7.14
N ARG A 612 -13.65 -12.46 6.95
CA ARG A 612 -13.81 -11.10 6.44
C ARG A 612 -12.98 -10.93 5.17
N ILE A 613 -13.61 -10.63 4.05
CA ILE A 613 -12.93 -10.39 2.78
C ILE A 613 -13.21 -8.95 2.35
N ALA A 614 -12.22 -8.07 2.52
CA ALA A 614 -12.32 -6.68 2.11
C ALA A 614 -11.85 -6.49 0.68
N GLY A 615 -12.48 -5.56 -0.03
CA GLY A 615 -12.06 -5.22 -1.38
C GLY A 615 -12.98 -4.23 -2.06
N ARG A 616 -12.63 -3.91 -3.31
CA ARG A 616 -13.44 -3.16 -4.25
C ARG A 616 -14.09 -4.13 -5.23
N PHE A 617 -15.42 -4.19 -5.21
CA PHE A 617 -16.24 -5.12 -5.96
C PHE A 617 -17.19 -4.36 -6.86
N TRP A 618 -17.45 -4.86 -8.07
CA TRP A 618 -18.62 -4.39 -8.84
C TRP A 618 -19.89 -4.97 -8.22
N GLU A 619 -21.02 -4.28 -8.31
CA GLU A 619 -22.30 -4.80 -7.78
C GLU A 619 -22.62 -6.21 -8.30
N SER A 620 -22.26 -6.51 -9.55
CA SER A 620 -22.45 -7.83 -10.17
C SER A 620 -21.55 -8.94 -9.62
N GLY A 621 -20.50 -8.59 -8.88
CA GLY A 621 -19.46 -9.48 -8.35
C GLY A 621 -19.27 -9.41 -6.83
N MET A 622 -20.14 -8.69 -6.12
CA MET A 622 -20.10 -8.57 -4.65
C MET A 622 -20.23 -9.91 -3.94
N GLN A 623 -21.16 -10.75 -4.39
CA GLN A 623 -21.18 -12.16 -4.00
C GLN A 623 -20.23 -12.93 -4.92
N PRO A 624 -19.13 -13.51 -4.40
CA PRO A 624 -18.21 -14.30 -5.21
C PRO A 624 -18.90 -15.53 -5.81
N LYS A 625 -18.23 -16.23 -6.72
CA LYS A 625 -18.75 -17.47 -7.31
C LYS A 625 -18.67 -18.63 -6.33
N GLU A 626 -17.59 -18.67 -5.56
CA GLU A 626 -17.28 -19.69 -4.58
C GLU A 626 -16.25 -19.14 -3.60
N ILE A 627 -16.38 -19.52 -2.34
CA ILE A 627 -15.35 -19.33 -1.32
C ILE A 627 -15.09 -20.71 -0.71
N THR A 628 -13.82 -21.08 -0.56
CA THR A 628 -13.44 -22.25 0.24
C THR A 628 -12.53 -21.87 1.39
N PHE A 629 -12.66 -22.60 2.50
CA PHE A 629 -11.84 -22.47 3.69
C PHE A 629 -11.26 -23.85 4.03
N ASN A 630 -9.94 -23.99 3.95
CA ASN A 630 -9.24 -25.27 4.08
C ASN A 630 -9.82 -26.36 3.15
N GLY A 631 -10.20 -25.97 1.93
CA GLY A 631 -10.81 -26.87 0.94
C GLY A 631 -12.31 -27.12 1.12
N HIS A 632 -12.91 -26.67 2.22
CA HIS A 632 -14.36 -26.77 2.45
C HIS A 632 -15.09 -25.57 1.83
N SER A 633 -16.09 -25.84 0.99
CA SER A 633 -16.93 -24.78 0.40
C SER A 633 -17.79 -24.10 1.49
N LEU A 634 -17.83 -22.77 1.49
CA LEU A 634 -18.65 -21.99 2.42
C LEU A 634 -19.98 -21.54 1.79
N PRO A 635 -21.09 -21.56 2.54
CA PRO A 635 -22.37 -21.04 2.06
C PRO A 635 -22.27 -19.52 1.86
N LEU A 636 -22.52 -19.06 0.64
CA LEU A 636 -22.45 -17.65 0.30
C LEU A 636 -23.71 -16.89 0.72
N THR A 637 -23.53 -15.65 1.17
CA THR A 637 -24.62 -14.73 1.55
C THR A 637 -24.87 -13.66 0.48
N THR A 638 -26.05 -13.05 0.51
CA THR A 638 -26.37 -11.80 -0.22
C THR A 638 -26.59 -10.64 0.75
N ASP A 639 -26.26 -10.85 2.02
CA ASP A 639 -26.36 -9.89 3.10
C ASP A 639 -24.97 -9.30 3.38
N TRP A 640 -24.91 -8.01 3.62
CA TRP A 640 -23.68 -7.25 3.87
C TRP A 640 -24.08 -5.98 4.61
N ARG A 641 -23.14 -5.41 5.37
CA ARG A 641 -23.43 -4.25 6.22
C ARG A 641 -23.76 -3.02 5.37
N GLY A 642 -25.02 -2.58 5.43
CA GLY A 642 -25.48 -1.31 4.88
C GLY A 642 -25.76 -1.31 3.38
N GLU A 643 -25.82 -0.10 2.83
CA GLU A 643 -26.07 0.13 1.40
C GLU A 643 -24.78 0.04 0.60
N THR A 644 -24.88 -0.42 -0.64
CA THR A 644 -23.72 -0.71 -1.51
C THR A 644 -23.55 0.29 -2.63
N ARG A 645 -24.44 1.28 -2.69
CA ARG A 645 -24.72 2.06 -3.88
C ARG A 645 -23.81 3.26 -3.95
N ASP A 646 -22.87 3.15 -4.86
CA ASP A 646 -22.17 4.27 -5.42
C ASP A 646 -22.65 4.49 -6.86
N SER A 647 -22.80 5.75 -7.27
CA SER A 647 -23.01 6.15 -8.67
C SER A 647 -22.12 5.45 -9.70
N ARG A 648 -20.97 4.91 -9.26
CA ARG A 648 -19.98 4.18 -10.07
C ARG A 648 -20.26 2.68 -10.23
N ASN A 649 -21.33 2.14 -9.63
CA ASN A 649 -21.70 0.71 -9.66
C ASN A 649 -20.63 -0.21 -9.03
N VAL A 650 -19.95 0.31 -8.01
CA VAL A 650 -18.83 -0.32 -7.32
C VAL A 650 -19.04 -0.15 -5.82
N TRP A 651 -18.76 -1.19 -5.07
CA TRP A 651 -18.80 -1.21 -3.63
C TRP A 651 -17.40 -1.50 -3.09
N PHE A 652 -16.90 -0.62 -2.24
CA PHE A 652 -15.72 -0.87 -1.43
C PHE A 652 -16.18 -1.25 -0.03
N GLY A 653 -15.96 -2.50 0.37
CA GLY A 653 -16.49 -3.00 1.63
C GLY A 653 -15.97 -4.37 2.03
N VAL A 654 -16.55 -4.93 3.09
CA VAL A 654 -16.17 -6.23 3.66
C VAL A 654 -17.28 -7.24 3.46
N TYR A 655 -16.98 -8.34 2.79
CA TYR A 655 -17.85 -9.50 2.68
C TYR A 655 -17.59 -10.44 3.87
N GLU A 656 -18.59 -10.58 4.75
CA GLU A 656 -18.50 -11.35 6.00
C GLU A 656 -19.22 -12.70 5.88
N LEU A 657 -18.58 -13.78 6.33
CA LEU A 657 -19.14 -15.13 6.37
C LEU A 657 -18.79 -15.82 7.68
N ASP A 658 -19.77 -16.45 8.31
CA ASP A 658 -19.47 -17.37 9.41
C ASP A 658 -18.81 -18.65 8.85
N VAL A 659 -17.74 -19.10 9.52
CA VAL A 659 -16.99 -20.31 9.19
C VAL A 659 -17.26 -21.34 10.27
N PRO A 660 -17.66 -22.58 9.92
CA PRO A 660 -17.74 -23.67 10.89
C PRO A 660 -16.42 -23.84 11.64
N ILE A 661 -16.47 -23.85 12.98
CA ILE A 661 -15.28 -23.86 13.84
C ILE A 661 -14.39 -25.08 13.58
N GLU A 662 -14.99 -26.21 13.16
CA GLU A 662 -14.30 -27.43 12.79
C GLU A 662 -13.41 -27.30 11.55
N TYR A 663 -13.61 -26.26 10.72
CA TYR A 663 -12.74 -25.98 9.58
C TYR A 663 -11.53 -25.14 9.98
N LEU A 664 -11.52 -24.56 11.19
CA LEU A 664 -10.44 -23.70 11.65
C LEU A 664 -9.21 -24.52 12.05
N GLU A 665 -8.08 -24.20 11.43
CA GLU A 665 -6.77 -24.74 11.76
C GLU A 665 -5.84 -23.62 12.26
N THR A 666 -4.63 -23.98 12.71
CA THR A 666 -3.60 -22.98 13.04
C THR A 666 -3.11 -22.23 11.79
N ASN A 667 -3.07 -22.91 10.64
CA ASN A 667 -2.70 -22.33 9.35
C ASN A 667 -3.81 -22.62 8.38
N ASN A 668 -4.40 -21.57 7.81
CA ASN A 668 -5.62 -21.67 7.02
C ASN A 668 -5.39 -21.19 5.61
N THR A 669 -5.93 -21.91 4.64
CA THR A 669 -5.99 -21.52 3.24
C THR A 669 -7.39 -21.06 2.92
N VAL A 670 -7.52 -19.83 2.42
CA VAL A 670 -8.79 -19.27 1.94
C VAL A 670 -8.70 -19.09 0.43
N THR A 671 -9.72 -19.54 -0.28
CA THR A 671 -9.87 -19.25 -1.72
C THR A 671 -11.15 -18.49 -1.99
N CYS A 672 -11.10 -17.56 -2.95
CA CYS A 672 -12.25 -16.76 -3.35
C CYS A 672 -12.27 -16.57 -4.88
N THR A 673 -13.29 -17.12 -5.54
CA THR A 673 -13.41 -17.09 -7.00
C THR A 673 -14.28 -15.92 -7.43
N ALA A 674 -13.71 -14.99 -8.20
CA ALA A 674 -14.42 -13.77 -8.62
C ALA A 674 -15.59 -14.07 -9.57
N LYS A 675 -16.69 -13.30 -9.44
CA LYS A 675 -17.90 -13.42 -10.25
C LYS A 675 -18.16 -12.12 -11.01
N GLY A 676 -18.66 -12.24 -12.25
CA GLY A 676 -19.08 -11.07 -13.02
C GLY A 676 -17.89 -10.29 -13.58
N ASN A 677 -17.54 -9.17 -12.96
CA ASN A 677 -16.37 -8.35 -13.32
C ASN A 677 -15.17 -8.71 -12.44
N TYR A 678 -14.01 -8.09 -12.70
CA TYR A 678 -12.83 -8.25 -11.84
C TYR A 678 -13.11 -7.74 -10.43
N ALA A 679 -12.49 -8.35 -9.41
CA ALA A 679 -12.51 -7.87 -8.04
C ALA A 679 -11.10 -7.43 -7.63
N GLU A 680 -10.99 -6.41 -6.78
CA GLU A 680 -9.72 -5.97 -6.20
C GLU A 680 -9.76 -6.22 -4.70
N TYR A 681 -9.18 -7.33 -4.26
CA TYR A 681 -9.12 -7.73 -2.86
C TYR A 681 -8.02 -6.98 -2.14
N THR A 682 -8.31 -6.43 -0.96
CA THR A 682 -7.35 -5.68 -0.14
C THR A 682 -6.86 -6.51 1.04
N THR A 683 -7.77 -7.00 1.88
CA THR A 683 -7.42 -7.78 3.08
C THR A 683 -8.33 -8.99 3.21
N VAL A 684 -7.76 -10.11 3.65
CA VAL A 684 -8.53 -11.28 4.09
C VAL A 684 -8.18 -11.54 5.55
N MET A 685 -9.20 -11.60 6.40
CA MET A 685 -9.02 -11.76 7.85
C MET A 685 -10.01 -12.77 8.40
N ILE A 686 -9.70 -13.31 9.57
CA ILE A 686 -10.66 -14.06 10.38
C ILE A 686 -10.77 -13.42 11.76
N GLN A 687 -12.00 -13.24 12.23
CA GLN A 687 -12.34 -13.00 13.62
C GLN A 687 -12.58 -14.34 14.29
N VAL A 688 -11.89 -14.61 15.39
CA VAL A 688 -12.06 -15.81 16.21
C VAL A 688 -12.57 -15.37 17.57
N PHE A 689 -13.70 -15.95 17.98
CA PHE A 689 -14.30 -15.75 19.29
C PHE A 689 -14.04 -17.01 20.13
N ASP A 690 -13.18 -16.91 21.15
CA ASP A 690 -12.85 -18.02 22.05
C ASP A 690 -13.73 -17.93 23.32
N PHE A 691 -14.68 -18.85 23.45
CA PHE A 691 -15.66 -18.84 24.52
C PHE A 691 -15.30 -19.82 25.65
N SER A 692 -15.41 -19.37 26.89
CA SER A 692 -15.33 -20.26 28.06
C SER A 692 -16.52 -21.21 28.17
N LYS A 693 -17.62 -20.90 27.48
CA LYS A 693 -18.85 -21.69 27.40
C LYS A 693 -19.57 -21.41 26.08
N GLU A 694 -20.08 -22.44 25.44
CA GLU A 694 -20.90 -22.34 24.22
C GLU A 694 -21.98 -21.25 24.35
N PRO A 695 -21.97 -20.22 23.50
CA PRO A 695 -22.99 -19.19 23.53
C PRO A 695 -24.32 -19.76 23.01
N LYS A 696 -25.44 -19.20 23.49
CA LYS A 696 -26.75 -19.55 22.93
C LYS A 696 -27.04 -18.66 21.72
N ARG A 697 -27.53 -19.29 20.65
CA ARG A 697 -28.01 -18.65 19.42
C ARG A 697 -29.40 -19.18 19.08
N SER A 698 -30.36 -18.30 18.83
CA SER A 698 -31.76 -18.65 18.47
C SER A 698 -31.90 -19.11 17.00
N ASP A 699 -30.90 -18.80 16.20
CA ASP A 699 -30.76 -19.18 14.79
C ASP A 699 -29.71 -20.24 14.54
N LYS A 700 -29.17 -20.88 15.60
CA LYS A 700 -28.26 -22.00 15.40
C LYS A 700 -28.97 -23.01 14.50
N ILE A 701 -28.53 -23.09 13.25
CA ILE A 701 -28.90 -24.19 12.37
C ILE A 701 -28.40 -25.38 13.14
N ALA A 702 -29.34 -26.21 13.64
CA ALA A 702 -28.96 -27.44 14.30
C ALA A 702 -27.98 -28.13 13.37
N SER A 703 -26.76 -28.40 13.84
CA SER A 703 -25.79 -29.16 13.06
C SER A 703 -26.55 -30.38 12.56
N VAL A 704 -26.74 -30.46 11.25
CA VAL A 704 -27.55 -31.51 10.66
C VAL A 704 -26.65 -32.72 10.76
N ALA A 705 -26.88 -33.53 11.79
CA ALA A 705 -26.08 -34.71 12.03
C ALA A 705 -26.19 -35.63 10.81
N VAL A 706 -25.09 -36.30 10.49
CA VAL A 706 -25.18 -37.47 9.63
C VAL A 706 -26.18 -38.45 10.28
N THR A 707 -27.09 -38.97 9.47
CA THR A 707 -28.11 -39.94 9.88
C THR A 707 -27.93 -41.29 9.20
N SER A 708 -27.22 -41.31 8.07
CA SER A 708 -26.71 -42.52 7.45
C SER A 708 -25.59 -42.18 6.46
N LEU A 709 -24.80 -43.20 6.15
CA LEU A 709 -23.79 -43.22 5.09
C LEU A 709 -24.13 -44.39 4.15
N ALA A 710 -24.03 -44.20 2.84
CA ALA A 710 -24.26 -45.26 1.86
C ALA A 710 -23.22 -45.22 0.73
N ILE A 711 -22.64 -46.35 0.37
CA ILE A 711 -21.80 -46.48 -0.83
C ILE A 711 -22.68 -46.83 -2.03
N ASP A 712 -22.48 -46.15 -3.16
CA ASP A 712 -23.29 -46.32 -4.39
C ASP A 712 -23.27 -47.76 -4.94
N GLU A 713 -22.10 -48.40 -4.91
CA GLU A 713 -21.87 -49.73 -5.46
C GLU A 713 -21.55 -50.73 -4.33
N ALA A 714 -22.42 -51.72 -4.10
CA ALA A 714 -22.20 -52.76 -3.08
C ALA A 714 -21.05 -53.72 -3.43
N SER A 715 -20.64 -53.76 -4.70
CA SER A 715 -19.51 -54.56 -5.16
C SER A 715 -18.78 -53.91 -6.33
N LEU A 716 -17.46 -54.05 -6.34
CA LEU A 716 -16.55 -53.51 -7.32
C LEU A 716 -15.65 -54.64 -7.86
N ASP A 717 -15.68 -54.89 -9.15
CA ASP A 717 -14.72 -55.81 -9.78
C ASP A 717 -13.56 -54.99 -10.35
N LEU A 718 -12.33 -55.40 -10.03
CA LEU A 718 -11.07 -54.79 -10.46
C LEU A 718 -10.13 -55.87 -11.01
N MET A 719 -9.19 -55.46 -11.85
CA MET A 719 -7.97 -56.22 -12.11
C MET A 719 -6.84 -55.73 -11.20
N VAL A 720 -5.78 -56.54 -11.06
CA VAL A 720 -4.53 -56.08 -10.43
C VAL A 720 -4.02 -54.83 -11.17
N ASP A 721 -3.61 -53.81 -10.42
CA ASP A 721 -3.18 -52.47 -10.85
C ASP A 721 -4.27 -51.56 -11.45
N GLU A 722 -5.52 -52.04 -11.57
CA GLU A 722 -6.66 -51.18 -11.93
C GLU A 722 -7.10 -50.35 -10.72
N ASN A 723 -7.52 -49.11 -10.97
CA ASN A 723 -8.13 -48.24 -9.97
C ASN A 723 -9.56 -47.86 -10.38
N LYS A 724 -10.48 -47.82 -9.41
CA LYS A 724 -11.85 -47.35 -9.61
C LYS A 724 -12.37 -46.70 -8.33
N ALA A 725 -13.14 -45.63 -8.49
CA ALA A 725 -13.72 -44.88 -7.38
C ALA A 725 -14.93 -45.60 -6.77
N LEU A 726 -15.03 -45.59 -5.45
CA LEU A 726 -16.28 -45.80 -4.71
C LEU A 726 -16.77 -44.45 -4.20
N ASN A 727 -18.04 -44.13 -4.46
CA ASN A 727 -18.67 -42.92 -3.95
C ASN A 727 -19.51 -43.24 -2.72
N ALA A 728 -19.38 -42.42 -1.68
CA ALA A 728 -20.20 -42.51 -0.48
C ALA A 728 -21.09 -41.26 -0.34
N HIS A 729 -22.36 -41.48 0.03
CA HIS A 729 -23.37 -40.45 0.22
C HIS A 729 -23.73 -40.31 1.68
N VAL A 730 -23.53 -39.11 2.22
CA VAL A 730 -23.97 -38.73 3.56
C VAL A 730 -25.41 -38.24 3.49
N VAL A 731 -26.25 -38.76 4.38
CA VAL A 731 -27.67 -38.39 4.48
C VAL A 731 -27.95 -37.77 5.85
N PRO A 732 -28.72 -36.68 5.94
CA PRO A 732 -29.27 -35.93 4.82
C PRO A 732 -28.15 -35.16 4.08
N GLU A 733 -28.40 -34.81 2.81
CA GLU A 733 -27.41 -34.14 1.94
C GLU A 733 -26.96 -32.77 2.49
N ASN A 734 -27.80 -32.16 3.33
CA ASN A 734 -27.48 -30.92 4.04
C ASN A 734 -26.85 -31.15 5.43
N ALA A 735 -26.28 -32.34 5.69
CA ALA A 735 -25.51 -32.61 6.90
C ALA A 735 -24.38 -31.58 7.04
N THR A 736 -24.15 -31.10 8.26
CA THR A 736 -23.18 -30.01 8.49
C THR A 736 -21.74 -30.49 8.30
N ASN A 737 -21.47 -31.78 8.54
CA ASN A 737 -20.19 -32.42 8.23
C ASN A 737 -20.44 -33.66 7.35
N THR A 738 -20.08 -33.56 6.07
CA THR A 738 -20.25 -34.63 5.07
C THR A 738 -18.96 -35.43 4.81
N ALA A 739 -17.89 -35.17 5.57
CA ALA A 739 -16.61 -35.83 5.34
C ALA A 739 -16.64 -37.31 5.74
N VAL A 740 -15.89 -38.12 4.99
CA VAL A 740 -15.83 -39.58 5.10
C VAL A 740 -14.37 -40.03 5.10
N THR A 741 -14.06 -41.03 5.92
CA THR A 741 -12.77 -41.72 5.96
C THR A 741 -12.92 -43.12 5.36
N TRP A 742 -11.89 -43.58 4.65
CA TRP A 742 -11.89 -44.86 3.95
C TRP A 742 -10.88 -45.84 4.56
N SER A 743 -11.19 -47.13 4.51
CA SER A 743 -10.27 -48.18 4.94
C SER A 743 -10.44 -49.47 4.15
N SER A 744 -9.35 -50.22 3.99
CA SER A 744 -9.36 -51.56 3.40
C SER A 744 -9.17 -52.63 4.46
N SER A 745 -9.95 -53.71 4.39
CA SER A 745 -9.76 -54.88 5.25
C SER A 745 -8.50 -55.68 4.93
N ASN A 746 -7.89 -55.49 3.76
CA ASN A 746 -6.62 -56.08 3.36
C ASN A 746 -5.97 -55.29 2.22
N GLU A 747 -5.10 -54.34 2.58
CA GLU A 747 -4.32 -53.53 1.64
C GLU A 747 -3.38 -54.36 0.73
N GLY A 748 -3.07 -55.61 1.09
CA GLY A 748 -2.33 -56.52 0.20
C GLY A 748 -3.16 -57.02 -0.99
N VAL A 749 -4.49 -56.88 -0.96
CA VAL A 749 -5.41 -57.26 -2.05
C VAL A 749 -5.93 -56.03 -2.77
N ALA A 750 -6.37 -54.97 -2.06
CA ALA A 750 -6.65 -53.66 -2.64
C ALA A 750 -6.47 -52.54 -1.61
N THR A 751 -5.93 -51.39 -2.01
CA THR A 751 -5.83 -50.17 -1.18
C THR A 751 -6.95 -49.20 -1.50
N VAL A 752 -7.27 -48.26 -0.61
CA VAL A 752 -8.19 -47.15 -0.86
C VAL A 752 -7.58 -45.86 -0.30
N ASP A 753 -7.69 -44.75 -1.03
CA ASP A 753 -7.19 -43.45 -0.59
C ASP A 753 -8.27 -42.59 0.11
N GLU A 754 -7.90 -41.37 0.50
CA GLU A 754 -8.78 -40.42 1.18
C GLU A 754 -9.98 -39.95 0.33
N PHE A 755 -9.91 -40.12 -1.00
CA PHE A 755 -10.97 -39.76 -1.94
C PHE A 755 -11.86 -40.94 -2.33
N GLY A 756 -11.62 -42.14 -1.80
CA GLY A 756 -12.37 -43.35 -2.13
C GLY A 756 -11.91 -44.05 -3.42
N ILE A 757 -10.71 -43.75 -3.91
CA ILE A 757 -10.13 -44.44 -5.07
C ILE A 757 -9.54 -45.78 -4.62
N VAL A 758 -10.09 -46.88 -5.11
CA VAL A 758 -9.65 -48.24 -4.78
C VAL A 758 -8.68 -48.74 -5.85
N THR A 759 -7.51 -49.22 -5.44
CA THR A 759 -6.48 -49.80 -6.34
C THR A 759 -6.29 -51.28 -6.04
N GLY A 760 -6.46 -52.15 -7.05
CA GLY A 760 -6.20 -53.59 -6.91
C GLY A 760 -4.70 -53.89 -6.80
N VAL A 761 -4.29 -54.65 -5.79
CA VAL A 761 -2.88 -54.98 -5.49
C VAL A 761 -2.55 -56.44 -5.81
N SER A 762 -3.43 -57.38 -5.47
CA SER A 762 -3.24 -58.80 -5.81
C SER A 762 -4.58 -59.53 -5.91
N GLU A 763 -4.58 -60.69 -6.59
CA GLU A 763 -5.81 -61.49 -6.76
C GLU A 763 -6.45 -61.85 -5.42
N GLY A 764 -7.73 -61.55 -5.28
CA GLY A 764 -8.47 -61.83 -4.05
C GLY A 764 -9.74 -61.00 -3.93
N THR A 765 -10.45 -61.19 -2.82
CA THR A 765 -11.62 -60.40 -2.48
C THR A 765 -11.35 -59.66 -1.17
N VAL A 766 -11.62 -58.36 -1.13
CA VAL A 766 -11.43 -57.48 0.04
C VAL A 766 -12.64 -56.59 0.25
N THR A 767 -12.91 -56.20 1.49
CA THR A 767 -13.96 -55.22 1.80
C THR A 767 -13.34 -53.84 2.01
N ILE A 768 -13.89 -52.82 1.34
CA ILE A 768 -13.58 -51.40 1.54
C ILE A 768 -14.71 -50.77 2.36
N THR A 769 -14.36 -50.01 3.40
CA THR A 769 -15.32 -49.40 4.33
C THR A 769 -15.17 -47.89 4.33
N ALA A 770 -16.28 -47.19 4.09
CA ALA A 770 -16.45 -45.77 4.30
C ALA A 770 -16.99 -45.52 5.72
N THR A 771 -16.46 -44.53 6.43
CA THR A 771 -16.88 -44.16 7.79
C THR A 771 -17.03 -42.65 7.87
N SER A 772 -18.17 -42.14 8.36
CA SER A 772 -18.31 -40.70 8.63
C SER A 772 -17.22 -40.23 9.60
N VAL A 773 -16.72 -39.00 9.45
CA VAL A 773 -15.58 -38.51 10.28
C VAL A 773 -15.87 -38.54 11.78
N ASP A 774 -17.13 -38.40 12.19
CA ASP A 774 -17.56 -38.55 13.58
C ASP A 774 -17.57 -40.00 14.09
N GLY A 775 -17.34 -40.98 13.21
CA GLY A 775 -17.31 -42.42 13.48
C GLY A 775 -18.68 -43.08 13.65
N SER A 776 -19.77 -42.33 13.50
CA SER A 776 -21.12 -42.79 13.86
C SER A 776 -21.76 -43.70 12.81
N PHE A 777 -21.39 -43.58 11.54
CA PHE A 777 -21.97 -44.33 10.43
C PHE A 777 -20.91 -44.93 9.53
N THR A 778 -21.14 -46.16 9.11
CA THR A 778 -20.26 -46.89 8.20
C THR A 778 -21.06 -47.58 7.12
N ASP A 779 -20.52 -47.65 5.91
CA ASP A 779 -20.99 -48.57 4.88
C ASP A 779 -19.80 -49.21 4.15
N SER A 780 -20.02 -50.34 3.48
CA SER A 780 -18.92 -51.13 2.92
C SER A 780 -19.27 -51.76 1.58
N ALA A 781 -18.27 -51.85 0.70
CA ALA A 781 -18.36 -52.52 -0.60
C ALA A 781 -17.38 -53.70 -0.69
N THR A 782 -17.77 -54.74 -1.40
CA THR A 782 -16.90 -55.89 -1.69
C THR A 782 -16.12 -55.65 -2.99
N VAL A 783 -14.80 -55.68 -2.93
CA VAL A 783 -13.91 -55.52 -4.07
C VAL A 783 -13.32 -56.87 -4.47
N ASN A 784 -13.59 -57.33 -5.69
CA ASN A 784 -12.98 -58.55 -6.25
C ASN A 784 -11.87 -58.16 -7.21
N VAL A 785 -10.63 -58.48 -6.87
CA VAL A 785 -9.45 -58.25 -7.70
C VAL A 785 -9.10 -59.54 -8.44
N SER A 786 -9.10 -59.49 -9.76
CA SER A 786 -8.84 -60.61 -10.66
C SER A 786 -7.51 -60.46 -11.40
N ALA A 787 -7.00 -61.57 -11.96
CA ALA A 787 -5.74 -61.59 -12.72
C ALA A 787 -5.83 -60.69 -13.95
N PHE A 788 -4.82 -59.85 -14.17
CA PHE A 788 -4.70 -59.02 -15.37
C PHE A 788 -4.61 -59.89 -16.63
N SER A 789 -5.47 -59.62 -17.62
CA SER A 789 -5.46 -60.27 -18.95
C SER A 789 -5.46 -59.20 -20.04
N ALA A 790 -4.29 -58.92 -20.61
CA ALA A 790 -4.16 -57.90 -21.65
C ALA A 790 -4.83 -58.30 -22.98
N THR A 791 -5.59 -57.37 -23.58
CA THR A 791 -6.11 -57.45 -24.95
C THR A 791 -5.14 -56.76 -25.89
N ALA A 792 -4.55 -57.49 -26.84
CA ALA A 792 -3.55 -56.96 -27.77
C ALA A 792 -4.13 -55.99 -28.81
N VAL A 793 -3.36 -54.97 -29.19
CA VAL A 793 -3.66 -54.08 -30.32
C VAL A 793 -3.50 -54.84 -31.64
N SER A 794 -4.44 -54.65 -32.55
CA SER A 794 -4.43 -55.24 -33.90
C SER A 794 -4.14 -54.22 -35.00
N SER A 795 -4.58 -52.96 -34.86
CA SER A 795 -4.23 -51.85 -35.74
C SER A 795 -4.54 -50.49 -35.11
N ILE A 796 -3.92 -49.43 -35.64
CA ILE A 796 -4.31 -48.04 -35.37
C ILE A 796 -4.55 -47.28 -36.68
N SER A 797 -5.40 -46.26 -36.67
CA SER A 797 -5.65 -45.35 -37.80
C SER A 797 -5.97 -43.93 -37.33
N ILE A 798 -5.59 -42.91 -38.09
CA ILE A 798 -6.00 -41.51 -37.83
C ILE A 798 -7.34 -41.26 -38.53
N ASN A 799 -8.30 -40.69 -37.82
CA ASN A 799 -9.71 -40.57 -38.25
C ASN A 799 -9.89 -39.57 -39.37
N GLU A 800 -9.05 -38.53 -39.39
CA GLU A 800 -9.08 -37.44 -40.36
C GLU A 800 -8.63 -37.88 -41.76
N GLY A 801 -8.07 -39.09 -41.90
CA GLY A 801 -7.62 -39.67 -43.17
C GLY A 801 -6.19 -39.29 -43.56
N ASP A 802 -5.80 -39.59 -44.80
CA ASP A 802 -4.40 -39.47 -45.27
C ASP A 802 -3.92 -38.01 -45.42
N THR A 803 -4.85 -37.06 -45.61
CA THR A 803 -4.55 -35.63 -45.79
C THR A 803 -5.61 -34.75 -45.13
N MET A 804 -5.21 -33.64 -44.52
CA MET A 804 -6.13 -32.65 -43.99
C MET A 804 -5.57 -31.22 -44.09
N SER A 805 -6.47 -30.24 -44.07
CA SER A 805 -6.12 -28.83 -43.91
C SER A 805 -6.51 -28.34 -42.52
N ILE A 806 -5.66 -27.53 -41.90
CA ILE A 806 -5.96 -26.79 -40.66
C ILE A 806 -5.73 -25.29 -40.88
N GLU A 807 -6.45 -24.46 -40.13
CA GLU A 807 -6.21 -23.01 -40.15
C GLU A 807 -4.97 -22.65 -39.31
N TYR A 808 -4.23 -21.63 -39.73
CA TYR A 808 -3.08 -21.08 -39.00
C TYR A 808 -3.40 -20.73 -37.55
N TYR A 809 -2.52 -21.14 -36.62
CA TYR A 809 -2.61 -20.93 -35.17
C TYR A 809 -3.88 -21.48 -34.47
N LYS A 810 -4.73 -22.20 -35.20
CA LYS A 810 -5.88 -22.87 -34.62
C LYS A 810 -5.50 -24.28 -34.19
N THR A 811 -5.66 -24.57 -32.91
CA THR A 811 -5.43 -25.93 -32.40
C THR A 811 -6.52 -26.85 -32.91
N THR A 812 -6.13 -27.92 -33.58
CA THR A 812 -7.04 -28.95 -34.10
C THR A 812 -6.65 -30.30 -33.48
N PRO A 813 -7.54 -30.97 -32.74
CA PRO A 813 -7.24 -32.31 -32.23
C PRO A 813 -7.33 -33.34 -33.36
N LEU A 814 -6.33 -34.23 -33.48
CA LEU A 814 -6.45 -35.45 -34.27
C LEU A 814 -7.03 -36.57 -33.42
N GLN A 815 -7.82 -37.44 -34.04
CA GLN A 815 -8.36 -38.62 -33.37
C GLN A 815 -7.72 -39.89 -33.93
N VAL A 816 -7.31 -40.78 -33.03
CA VAL A 816 -6.79 -42.11 -33.38
C VAL A 816 -7.81 -43.17 -32.99
N ASN A 817 -8.12 -44.07 -33.93
CA ASN A 817 -8.86 -45.28 -33.65
C ASN A 817 -7.88 -46.42 -33.41
N ILE A 818 -8.00 -47.09 -32.26
CA ILE A 818 -7.24 -48.29 -31.88
C ILE A 818 -8.20 -49.48 -31.95
N ASN A 819 -7.79 -50.56 -32.64
CA ASN A 819 -8.61 -51.76 -32.81
C ASN A 819 -7.95 -52.99 -32.16
N PRO A 820 -8.69 -53.84 -31.44
CA PRO A 820 -10.07 -53.58 -30.99
C PRO A 820 -10.09 -52.42 -29.98
N ILE A 821 -11.23 -51.73 -29.85
CA ILE A 821 -11.35 -50.54 -28.99
C ILE A 821 -11.02 -50.80 -27.52
N ASN A 822 -11.13 -52.05 -27.07
CA ASN A 822 -10.81 -52.51 -25.72
C ASN A 822 -9.39 -53.08 -25.57
N ALA A 823 -8.48 -52.79 -26.51
CA ALA A 823 -7.08 -53.15 -26.33
C ALA A 823 -6.51 -52.50 -25.06
N THR A 824 -5.64 -53.22 -24.36
CA THR A 824 -5.13 -52.82 -23.05
C THR A 824 -4.08 -51.72 -23.14
N GLU A 825 -3.30 -51.70 -24.24
CA GLU A 825 -2.44 -50.57 -24.55
C GLU A 825 -3.22 -49.55 -25.39
N GLN A 826 -3.30 -48.31 -24.90
CA GLN A 826 -4.01 -47.20 -25.54
C GLN A 826 -3.10 -45.99 -25.75
N ASN A 827 -1.85 -46.03 -25.28
CA ASN A 827 -0.95 -44.90 -25.35
C ASN A 827 -0.41 -44.74 -26.77
N VAL A 828 -0.78 -43.62 -27.40
CA VAL A 828 -0.31 -43.25 -28.72
C VAL A 828 0.62 -42.06 -28.57
N SER A 829 1.83 -42.24 -29.06
CA SER A 829 2.80 -41.16 -29.22
C SER A 829 2.65 -40.50 -30.58
N TRP A 830 2.73 -39.19 -30.61
CA TRP A 830 2.59 -38.40 -31.83
C TRP A 830 3.89 -37.70 -32.17
N SER A 831 4.19 -37.64 -33.46
CA SER A 831 5.36 -36.90 -33.97
C SER A 831 5.01 -36.15 -35.25
N SER A 832 5.58 -34.95 -35.39
CA SER A 832 5.55 -34.20 -36.64
C SER A 832 6.84 -34.41 -37.42
N SER A 833 6.74 -34.50 -38.75
CA SER A 833 7.92 -34.49 -39.62
C SER A 833 8.65 -33.15 -39.61
N ASP A 834 7.95 -32.06 -39.27
CA ASP A 834 8.52 -30.73 -39.11
C ASP A 834 7.66 -29.90 -38.13
N THR A 835 8.13 -29.82 -36.87
CA THR A 835 7.46 -29.08 -35.81
C THR A 835 7.49 -27.57 -36.02
N SER A 836 8.36 -27.05 -36.88
CA SER A 836 8.36 -25.63 -37.24
C SER A 836 7.17 -25.27 -38.14
N ILE A 837 6.58 -26.26 -38.82
CA ILE A 837 5.44 -26.07 -39.73
C ILE A 837 4.13 -26.49 -39.07
N VAL A 838 4.08 -27.71 -38.51
CA VAL A 838 2.95 -28.18 -37.70
C VAL A 838 3.51 -28.78 -36.42
N GLU A 839 3.24 -28.11 -35.31
CA GLU A 839 3.54 -28.65 -33.99
C GLU A 839 2.46 -29.68 -33.62
N VAL A 840 2.85 -30.80 -33.01
CA VAL A 840 1.92 -31.77 -32.44
C VAL A 840 2.32 -32.07 -31.01
N ASP A 841 1.34 -32.03 -30.11
CA ASP A 841 1.53 -32.51 -28.76
C ASP A 841 1.74 -34.03 -28.77
N SER A 842 2.88 -34.48 -28.26
CA SER A 842 3.33 -35.87 -28.37
C SER A 842 2.42 -36.88 -27.67
N ASN A 843 1.53 -36.45 -26.77
CA ASN A 843 0.68 -37.33 -25.97
C ASN A 843 -0.80 -37.21 -26.35
N THR A 844 -1.23 -36.05 -26.85
CA THR A 844 -2.64 -35.76 -27.09
C THR A 844 -3.03 -35.68 -28.57
N GLY A 845 -2.06 -35.63 -29.49
CA GLY A 845 -2.33 -35.54 -30.93
C GLY A 845 -2.95 -34.22 -31.38
N LYS A 846 -2.92 -33.19 -30.51
CA LYS A 846 -3.36 -31.83 -30.86
C LYS A 846 -2.31 -31.17 -31.74
N VAL A 847 -2.74 -30.73 -32.92
CA VAL A 847 -1.87 -30.09 -33.91
C VAL A 847 -2.13 -28.60 -33.98
N VAL A 848 -1.07 -27.82 -34.21
CA VAL A 848 -1.15 -26.38 -34.44
C VAL A 848 -0.33 -26.03 -35.66
N GLY A 849 -0.96 -25.42 -36.66
CA GLY A 849 -0.27 -24.91 -37.84
C GLY A 849 0.51 -23.65 -37.49
N LYS A 850 1.84 -23.70 -37.66
CA LYS A 850 2.77 -22.62 -37.30
C LYS A 850 3.27 -21.83 -38.51
N VAL A 851 3.08 -22.33 -39.74
CA VAL A 851 3.48 -21.67 -40.99
C VAL A 851 2.40 -21.84 -42.05
N ILE A 852 1.83 -20.73 -42.53
CA ILE A 852 0.84 -20.70 -43.62
C ILE A 852 1.47 -21.28 -44.90
N TYR A 853 0.72 -22.11 -45.63
CA TYR A 853 1.14 -22.87 -46.81
C TYR A 853 2.26 -23.90 -46.57
N GLY A 854 2.68 -24.09 -45.32
CA GLY A 854 3.54 -25.19 -44.95
C GLY A 854 2.78 -26.51 -44.89
N THR A 855 3.50 -27.61 -45.14
CA THR A 855 2.97 -28.97 -44.95
C THR A 855 3.88 -29.78 -44.04
N ALA A 856 3.30 -30.59 -43.16
CA ALA A 856 4.02 -31.55 -42.34
C ALA A 856 3.21 -32.83 -42.12
N THR A 857 3.88 -33.97 -42.06
CA THR A 857 3.24 -35.26 -41.78
C THR A 857 3.21 -35.51 -40.29
N ILE A 858 2.01 -35.75 -39.75
CA ILE A 858 1.82 -36.16 -38.35
C ILE A 858 1.66 -37.67 -38.29
N THR A 859 2.43 -38.32 -37.42
CA THR A 859 2.44 -39.77 -37.24
C THR A 859 2.04 -40.13 -35.81
N ALA A 860 0.98 -40.93 -35.69
CA ALA A 860 0.62 -41.66 -34.48
C ALA A 860 1.39 -42.98 -34.42
N THR A 861 2.02 -43.30 -33.29
CA THR A 861 2.74 -44.55 -33.05
C THR A 861 2.35 -45.13 -31.70
N LEU A 862 1.95 -46.39 -31.69
CA LEU A 862 1.66 -47.17 -30.49
C LEU A 862 2.56 -48.40 -30.49
N THR A 863 3.28 -48.62 -29.39
CA THR A 863 4.03 -49.86 -29.15
C THR A 863 3.28 -50.66 -28.12
N ASP A 864 2.82 -51.86 -28.45
CA ASP A 864 2.09 -52.73 -27.53
C ASP A 864 3.05 -53.70 -26.81
N PRO A 865 3.50 -53.37 -25.58
CA PRO A 865 4.38 -54.25 -24.82
C PRO A 865 3.69 -55.58 -24.47
N ASN A 866 2.36 -55.60 -24.42
CA ASN A 866 1.56 -56.77 -24.09
C ASN A 866 1.42 -57.76 -25.26
N ASN A 867 1.83 -57.35 -26.47
CA ASN A 867 1.88 -58.18 -27.67
C ASN A 867 3.32 -58.30 -28.22
N GLY A 868 4.29 -58.57 -27.33
CA GLY A 868 5.68 -58.78 -27.71
C GLY A 868 6.39 -57.53 -28.24
N GLY A 869 5.91 -56.33 -27.89
CA GLY A 869 6.47 -55.06 -28.33
C GLY A 869 6.13 -54.70 -29.77
N MET A 870 5.02 -55.21 -30.31
CA MET A 870 4.59 -54.91 -31.67
C MET A 870 4.26 -53.42 -31.82
N VAL A 871 4.80 -52.77 -32.85
CA VAL A 871 4.59 -51.35 -33.14
C VAL A 871 3.55 -51.18 -34.25
N HIS A 872 2.53 -50.35 -33.99
CA HIS A 872 1.53 -49.91 -34.94
C HIS A 872 1.70 -48.42 -35.20
N SER A 873 1.58 -47.98 -36.46
CA SER A 873 1.69 -46.57 -36.83
C SER A 873 0.66 -46.17 -37.87
N ALA A 874 0.17 -44.93 -37.79
CA ALA A 874 -0.67 -44.30 -38.80
C ALA A 874 -0.22 -42.84 -39.01
N SER A 875 -0.36 -42.30 -40.22
CA SER A 875 0.12 -40.95 -40.54
C SER A 875 -0.87 -40.17 -41.38
N THR A 876 -0.91 -38.85 -41.20
CA THR A 876 -1.69 -37.90 -42.01
C THR A 876 -0.83 -36.72 -42.44
N LEU A 877 -0.97 -36.24 -43.67
CA LEU A 877 -0.31 -35.03 -44.16
C LEU A 877 -1.18 -33.80 -43.87
N ILE A 878 -0.66 -32.86 -43.10
CA ILE A 878 -1.36 -31.62 -42.74
C ILE A 878 -0.85 -30.47 -43.59
N THR A 879 -1.79 -29.72 -44.18
CA THR A 879 -1.54 -28.43 -44.84
C THR A 879 -2.11 -27.30 -43.98
N VAL A 880 -1.35 -26.22 -43.79
CA VAL A 880 -1.81 -25.07 -43.00
C VAL A 880 -2.34 -23.99 -43.94
N ASP A 881 -3.64 -23.76 -43.91
CA ASP A 881 -4.31 -22.73 -44.71
C ASP A 881 -4.35 -21.38 -43.97
N PRO A 882 -4.30 -20.25 -44.70
CA PRO A 882 -4.47 -18.93 -44.11
C PRO A 882 -5.91 -18.73 -43.59
N PRO A 883 -6.12 -17.88 -42.58
CA PRO A 883 -7.46 -17.47 -42.17
C PRO A 883 -8.18 -16.69 -43.29
N ALA A 884 -9.51 -16.69 -43.26
CA ALA A 884 -10.36 -16.18 -44.35
C ALA A 884 -10.20 -14.67 -44.65
N ASP A 885 -9.59 -13.91 -43.75
CA ASP A 885 -9.32 -12.47 -43.82
C ASP A 885 -7.81 -12.14 -43.97
N PHE A 886 -7.00 -13.12 -44.37
CA PHE A 886 -5.56 -12.95 -44.50
C PHE A 886 -5.15 -11.93 -45.58
N VAL A 887 -4.37 -10.93 -45.17
CA VAL A 887 -3.72 -9.92 -45.99
C VAL A 887 -2.21 -10.13 -45.91
N SER A 888 -1.58 -10.47 -47.05
CA SER A 888 -0.13 -10.73 -47.12
C SER A 888 0.70 -9.45 -46.96
N VAL A 889 1.83 -9.54 -46.27
CA VAL A 889 2.87 -8.52 -46.33
C VAL A 889 3.39 -8.38 -47.77
N THR A 890 3.65 -7.14 -48.18
CA THR A 890 4.22 -6.76 -49.48
C THR A 890 5.52 -5.97 -49.35
N GLY A 891 5.94 -5.62 -48.13
CA GLY A 891 7.24 -5.00 -47.85
C GLY A 891 7.45 -4.60 -46.40
N VAL A 892 8.69 -4.24 -46.04
CA VAL A 892 9.05 -3.62 -44.76
C VAL A 892 10.08 -2.52 -44.97
N SER A 893 10.03 -1.46 -44.17
CA SER A 893 11.05 -0.38 -44.15
C SER A 893 11.47 -0.08 -42.71
N ILE A 894 12.72 0.35 -42.50
CA ILE A 894 13.23 0.82 -41.21
C ILE A 894 13.51 2.32 -41.28
N THR A 895 13.29 3.04 -40.19
CA THR A 895 13.75 4.43 -40.01
C THR A 895 14.33 4.62 -38.60
N PRO A 896 15.52 5.25 -38.46
CA PRO A 896 16.44 5.62 -39.54
C PRO A 896 17.13 4.39 -40.16
N ASP A 897 17.49 4.47 -41.45
CA ASP A 897 18.24 3.43 -42.19
C ASP A 897 19.77 3.58 -42.06
N GLU A 898 20.24 4.63 -41.39
CA GLU A 898 21.61 4.79 -40.90
C GLU A 898 21.65 5.55 -39.56
N LYS A 899 22.58 5.20 -38.66
CA LYS A 899 22.76 5.92 -37.39
C LYS A 899 24.17 5.75 -36.83
N THR A 900 24.71 6.82 -36.24
CA THR A 900 25.96 6.79 -35.47
C THR A 900 25.68 6.95 -33.97
N LEU A 901 26.26 6.09 -33.14
CA LEU A 901 26.25 6.14 -31.67
C LEU A 901 27.67 6.38 -31.16
N THR A 902 27.80 7.13 -30.07
CA THR A 902 29.08 7.68 -29.61
C THR A 902 29.47 7.27 -28.18
N ALA A 903 28.62 6.50 -27.48
CA ALA A 903 28.94 5.97 -26.15
C ALA A 903 28.47 4.52 -25.96
N ILE A 904 29.19 3.73 -25.14
CA ILE A 904 28.75 2.38 -24.75
C ILE A 904 27.48 2.50 -23.91
N GLY A 905 26.47 1.69 -24.23
CA GLY A 905 25.17 1.73 -23.57
C GLY A 905 24.22 2.80 -24.13
N GLU A 906 24.66 3.66 -25.05
CA GLU A 906 23.79 4.57 -25.79
C GLU A 906 22.75 3.75 -26.58
N LYS A 907 21.50 4.21 -26.57
CA LYS A 907 20.39 3.50 -27.19
C LYS A 907 19.75 4.33 -28.29
N VAL A 908 19.38 3.67 -29.39
CA VAL A 908 18.53 4.25 -30.43
C VAL A 908 17.37 3.33 -30.71
N GLN A 909 16.17 3.91 -30.81
CA GLN A 909 14.99 3.20 -31.25
C GLN A 909 14.94 3.22 -32.79
N LEU A 910 14.94 2.04 -33.41
CA LEU A 910 14.59 1.89 -34.81
C LEU A 910 13.08 1.66 -34.91
N THR A 911 12.44 2.25 -35.91
CA THR A 911 11.01 2.04 -36.20
C THR A 911 10.86 1.33 -37.54
N GLU A 912 10.22 0.17 -37.54
CA GLU A 912 9.81 -0.54 -38.73
C GLU A 912 8.40 -0.19 -39.18
N VAL A 913 8.15 -0.25 -40.50
CA VAL A 913 6.82 -0.14 -41.08
C VAL A 913 6.61 -1.31 -42.03
N VAL A 914 5.68 -2.20 -41.67
CA VAL A 914 5.25 -3.33 -42.50
C VAL A 914 4.11 -2.88 -43.43
N LEU A 915 4.24 -3.18 -44.73
CA LEU A 915 3.28 -2.81 -45.77
C LEU A 915 2.55 -4.05 -46.31
N PRO A 916 1.25 -3.97 -46.67
CA PRO A 916 0.37 -2.86 -46.32
C PRO A 916 0.16 -2.80 -44.81
N SER A 917 -0.22 -1.63 -44.28
CA SER A 917 -0.40 -1.44 -42.83
C SER A 917 -1.49 -2.32 -42.20
N ASN A 918 -2.32 -2.97 -43.02
CA ASN A 918 -3.32 -3.95 -42.60
C ASN A 918 -2.91 -5.41 -42.86
N ALA A 919 -1.62 -5.69 -43.12
CA ALA A 919 -1.12 -7.06 -43.20
C ALA A 919 -1.49 -7.85 -41.93
N THR A 920 -1.92 -9.11 -42.12
CA THR A 920 -2.44 -9.95 -41.04
C THR A 920 -1.33 -10.44 -40.12
N ILE A 921 -0.14 -10.71 -40.66
CA ILE A 921 1.06 -11.06 -39.87
C ILE A 921 2.03 -9.88 -39.95
N LYS A 922 2.12 -9.10 -38.88
CA LYS A 922 3.09 -7.98 -38.75
C LYS A 922 4.32 -8.34 -37.92
N THR A 923 4.39 -9.60 -37.49
CA THR A 923 5.50 -10.10 -36.70
C THR A 923 6.77 -10.06 -37.53
N HIS A 924 7.86 -9.71 -36.87
CA HIS A 924 9.15 -9.56 -37.50
C HIS A 924 10.24 -9.89 -36.49
N THR A 925 11.42 -10.21 -36.99
CA THR A 925 12.58 -10.50 -36.16
C THR A 925 13.67 -9.48 -36.44
N TRP A 926 14.19 -8.90 -35.36
CA TRP A 926 15.36 -8.04 -35.39
C TRP A 926 16.62 -8.87 -35.20
N SER A 927 17.68 -8.51 -35.92
CA SER A 927 19.00 -9.11 -35.77
C SER A 927 20.09 -8.06 -35.94
N SER A 928 21.24 -8.29 -35.30
CA SER A 928 22.45 -7.51 -35.51
C SER A 928 23.49 -8.38 -36.19
N SER A 929 24.17 -7.85 -37.20
CA SER A 929 25.27 -8.54 -37.87
C SER A 929 26.49 -8.76 -36.96
N ASP A 930 26.64 -7.94 -35.92
CA ASP A 930 27.68 -8.10 -34.89
C ASP A 930 27.17 -7.60 -33.53
N THR A 931 26.75 -8.55 -32.69
CA THR A 931 26.25 -8.26 -31.34
C THR A 931 27.34 -7.78 -30.38
N ASN A 932 28.63 -7.93 -30.73
CA ASN A 932 29.72 -7.34 -29.94
C ASN A 932 29.87 -5.84 -30.20
N VAL A 933 29.34 -5.34 -31.32
CA VAL A 933 29.32 -3.90 -31.66
C VAL A 933 28.02 -3.27 -31.20
N ALA A 934 26.87 -3.89 -31.50
CA ALA A 934 25.56 -3.42 -31.02
C ALA A 934 24.53 -4.55 -30.93
N THR A 935 23.74 -4.54 -29.86
CA THR A 935 22.63 -5.48 -29.65
C THR A 935 21.30 -4.82 -29.97
N VAL A 936 20.33 -5.56 -30.50
CA VAL A 936 18.97 -5.09 -30.75
C VAL A 936 17.98 -5.97 -30.00
N THR A 937 16.97 -5.35 -29.38
CA THR A 937 15.87 -6.06 -28.72
C THR A 937 14.80 -6.47 -29.73
N GLU A 938 13.83 -7.30 -29.30
CA GLU A 938 12.68 -7.70 -30.13
C GLU A 938 11.80 -6.53 -30.60
N ASN A 939 11.86 -5.37 -29.93
CA ASN A 939 11.09 -4.17 -30.26
C ASN A 939 11.92 -3.11 -31.02
N GLY A 940 13.09 -3.46 -31.57
CA GLY A 940 13.91 -2.53 -32.37
C GLY A 940 14.75 -1.52 -31.57
N LEU A 941 14.81 -1.64 -30.24
CA LEU A 941 15.71 -0.83 -29.42
C LEU A 941 17.14 -1.37 -29.53
N VAL A 942 18.03 -0.59 -30.12
CA VAL A 942 19.44 -0.92 -30.34
C VAL A 942 20.29 -0.29 -29.23
N THR A 943 21.25 -1.04 -28.69
CA THR A 943 22.20 -0.58 -27.65
C THR A 943 23.64 -0.76 -28.17
N ALA A 944 24.45 0.28 -28.08
CA ALA A 944 25.87 0.24 -28.42
C ALA A 944 26.68 -0.59 -27.39
N VAL A 945 27.55 -1.47 -27.89
CA VAL A 945 28.37 -2.38 -27.06
C VAL A 945 29.86 -2.08 -27.21
N ALA A 946 30.37 -1.89 -28.43
CA ALA A 946 31.78 -1.58 -28.67
C ALA A 946 31.99 -0.86 -30.01
N ASN A 947 33.19 -0.29 -30.20
CA ASN A 947 33.56 0.42 -31.43
C ASN A 947 33.50 -0.50 -32.64
N GLY A 948 32.86 -0.05 -33.71
CA GLY A 948 32.73 -0.81 -34.95
C GLY A 948 31.47 -0.45 -35.72
N THR A 949 31.18 -1.22 -36.76
CA THR A 949 29.96 -1.06 -37.56
C THR A 949 29.14 -2.34 -37.49
N ALA A 950 27.83 -2.21 -37.28
CA ALA A 950 26.88 -3.32 -37.30
C ALA A 950 25.71 -2.98 -38.23
N GLN A 951 25.18 -3.97 -38.95
CA GLN A 951 23.93 -3.84 -39.68
C GLN A 951 22.81 -4.42 -38.82
N ILE A 952 21.80 -3.61 -38.55
CA ILE A 952 20.61 -4.03 -37.81
C ILE A 952 19.51 -4.32 -38.82
N THR A 953 19.06 -5.57 -38.90
CA THR A 953 18.13 -6.05 -39.93
C THR A 953 16.80 -6.48 -39.29
N VAL A 954 15.70 -6.02 -39.86
CA VAL A 954 14.35 -6.52 -39.57
C VAL A 954 13.89 -7.41 -40.73
N VAL A 955 13.30 -8.56 -40.42
CA VAL A 955 12.74 -9.49 -41.42
C VAL A 955 11.31 -9.84 -41.02
N THR A 956 10.34 -9.71 -41.94
CA THR A 956 8.95 -10.09 -41.68
C THR A 956 8.78 -11.60 -41.75
N THR A 957 8.02 -12.16 -40.81
CA THR A 957 7.93 -13.63 -40.61
C THR A 957 7.18 -14.36 -41.72
N ASP A 958 6.32 -13.69 -42.49
CA ASP A 958 5.35 -14.29 -43.41
C ASP A 958 5.64 -14.10 -44.91
N GLY A 959 6.69 -13.36 -45.27
CA GLY A 959 6.98 -13.02 -46.66
C GLY A 959 8.45 -12.80 -47.02
N ASP A 960 9.38 -13.04 -46.08
CA ASP A 960 10.83 -12.85 -46.24
C ASP A 960 11.24 -11.43 -46.70
N PHE A 961 10.40 -10.42 -46.43
CA PHE A 961 10.78 -9.02 -46.70
C PHE A 961 11.73 -8.55 -45.61
N SER A 962 12.81 -7.89 -46.01
CA SER A 962 13.82 -7.37 -45.09
C SER A 962 14.12 -5.90 -45.35
N ALA A 963 14.42 -5.18 -44.27
CA ALA A 963 14.99 -3.85 -44.29
C ALA A 963 16.15 -3.80 -43.29
N SER A 964 17.11 -2.89 -43.49
CA SER A 964 18.29 -2.79 -42.62
C SER A 964 18.66 -1.35 -42.32
N CYS A 965 19.20 -1.14 -41.11
CA CYS A 965 19.85 0.09 -40.68
C CYS A 965 21.37 -0.16 -40.60
N ASN A 966 22.17 0.72 -41.19
CA ASN A 966 23.62 0.72 -41.02
C ASN A 966 23.99 1.50 -39.75
N LEU A 967 24.44 0.79 -38.71
CA LEU A 967 24.81 1.37 -37.44
C LEU A 967 26.33 1.51 -37.33
N ILE A 968 26.81 2.70 -36.98
CA ILE A 968 28.20 2.98 -36.69
C ILE A 968 28.32 3.28 -35.20
N VAL A 969 29.14 2.55 -34.47
CA VAL A 969 29.48 2.83 -33.08
C VAL A 969 30.89 3.40 -33.06
N GLU A 970 30.98 4.70 -32.83
CA GLU A 970 32.21 5.49 -32.72
C GLU A 970 32.29 6.07 -31.29
N ILE A 971 32.51 5.18 -30.34
CA ILE A 971 32.93 5.49 -28.98
C ILE A 971 34.30 6.17 -29.04
N SER A 972 34.29 7.48 -28.83
CA SER A 972 35.49 8.16 -28.35
C SER A 972 35.85 7.55 -26.99
N THR A 973 37.00 6.89 -26.88
CA THR A 973 37.47 6.27 -25.62
C THR A 973 38.01 7.31 -24.63
N ASP A 974 37.34 8.45 -24.54
CA ASP A 974 37.71 9.53 -23.65
C ASP A 974 36.52 9.95 -22.78
N THR A 975 36.22 9.14 -21.78
CA THR A 975 35.21 9.43 -20.74
C THR A 975 35.69 9.16 -19.32
N GLY A 976 37.01 9.11 -19.10
CA GLY A 976 37.59 9.60 -17.85
C GLY A 976 38.32 10.88 -18.19
N ASN A 977 38.13 11.96 -17.42
CA ASN A 977 38.93 13.17 -17.64
C ASN A 977 40.39 12.80 -17.32
N LYS A 978 41.13 12.37 -18.34
CA LYS A 978 42.53 11.95 -18.23
C LYS A 978 43.39 13.15 -18.56
N ILE A 979 44.39 13.38 -17.73
CA ILE A 979 45.34 14.45 -17.97
C ILE A 979 46.54 13.80 -18.63
N VAL A 980 46.70 14.07 -19.92
CA VAL A 980 47.85 13.59 -20.69
C VAL A 980 48.91 14.68 -20.67
N ILE A 981 50.11 14.29 -20.26
CA ILE A 981 51.31 15.10 -20.35
C ILE A 981 52.21 14.42 -21.38
N GLU A 982 52.32 15.02 -22.55
CA GLU A 982 53.28 14.56 -23.57
C GLU A 982 54.70 14.83 -23.06
N ALA A 983 55.56 13.81 -23.11
CA ALA A 983 56.81 13.87 -22.36
C ALA A 983 57.74 14.95 -22.91
N GLU A 984 57.74 15.19 -24.22
CA GLU A 984 58.52 16.24 -24.87
C GLU A 984 58.04 17.65 -24.53
N GLU A 985 56.83 17.85 -23.97
CA GLU A 985 56.29 19.18 -23.67
C GLU A 985 56.82 19.81 -22.38
N PHE A 986 57.87 19.21 -21.78
CA PHE A 986 58.46 19.73 -20.56
C PHE A 986 58.92 21.20 -20.68
N ASN A 987 58.76 21.96 -19.60
CA ASN A 987 59.13 23.36 -19.50
C ASN A 987 60.62 23.54 -19.22
N THR A 988 61.16 22.75 -18.28
CA THR A 988 62.59 22.77 -17.96
C THR A 988 63.13 21.37 -17.75
N THR A 989 64.43 21.20 -17.99
CA THR A 989 65.16 19.97 -17.72
C THR A 989 66.46 20.30 -17.01
N GLY A 990 67.02 19.31 -16.31
CA GLY A 990 68.34 19.38 -15.72
C GLY A 990 68.88 17.99 -15.42
N GLY A 991 70.16 17.93 -15.09
CA GLY A 991 70.91 16.70 -15.09
C GLY A 991 72.36 16.93 -14.69
N THR A 992 73.09 15.84 -14.48
CA THR A 992 74.48 15.89 -14.02
C THR A 992 75.45 15.08 -14.90
N PHE A 993 74.93 14.43 -15.94
CA PHE A 993 75.66 13.49 -16.77
C PHE A 993 75.95 14.07 -18.17
N ASP A 994 77.22 14.15 -18.57
CA ASP A 994 77.62 14.58 -19.92
C ASP A 994 77.60 13.39 -20.88
N ASP A 995 76.53 13.27 -21.64
CA ASP A 995 76.36 12.22 -22.64
C ASP A 995 76.88 12.61 -24.04
N GLY A 996 77.35 13.85 -24.20
CA GLY A 996 77.80 14.43 -25.46
C GLY A 996 76.67 14.79 -26.45
N TYR A 997 75.40 14.62 -26.09
CA TYR A 997 74.24 14.87 -26.94
C TYR A 997 73.43 16.09 -26.45
N VAL A 998 73.25 16.25 -25.12
CA VAL A 998 72.61 17.43 -24.52
C VAL A 998 73.67 18.29 -23.83
N ALA A 999 74.03 19.42 -24.44
CA ALA A 999 75.04 20.32 -23.89
C ALA A 999 74.51 21.11 -22.67
N ALA A 1000 75.43 21.44 -21.75
CA ALA A 1000 75.10 21.98 -20.42
C ALA A 1000 74.11 23.19 -20.40
N PRO A 1001 73.15 23.25 -19.44
CA PRO A 1001 72.97 22.29 -18.34
C PRO A 1001 72.52 20.93 -18.86
N TYR A 1002 73.24 19.88 -18.44
CA TYR A 1002 72.95 18.51 -18.87
C TYR A 1002 71.52 18.17 -18.49
N GLY A 1003 70.92 17.21 -19.18
CA GLY A 1003 69.53 16.85 -18.97
C GLY A 1003 69.00 16.07 -20.16
N VAL A 1004 67.69 16.10 -20.32
CA VAL A 1004 67.01 15.22 -21.25
C VAL A 1004 66.93 15.80 -22.66
N ASN A 1005 67.12 14.97 -23.69
CA ASN A 1005 66.91 15.39 -25.07
C ASN A 1005 65.42 15.40 -25.42
N LYS A 1006 64.95 16.54 -25.97
CA LYS A 1006 63.58 16.70 -26.47
C LYS A 1006 63.48 16.16 -27.89
N GLY A 1007 62.95 14.95 -28.05
CA GLY A 1007 62.64 14.35 -29.35
C GLY A 1007 61.36 14.94 -29.97
N SER A 1008 60.97 14.43 -31.14
CA SER A 1008 59.80 14.90 -31.87
C SER A 1008 58.46 14.37 -31.34
N THR A 1009 58.49 13.24 -30.62
CA THR A 1009 57.31 12.53 -30.13
C THR A 1009 57.55 11.83 -28.78
N ALA A 1010 58.72 12.05 -28.16
CA ALA A 1010 59.13 11.43 -26.91
C ALA A 1010 60.40 12.12 -26.41
N ILE A 1011 60.72 11.94 -25.14
CA ILE A 1011 62.02 12.31 -24.58
C ILE A 1011 62.97 11.12 -24.57
N ASN A 1012 64.23 11.38 -24.94
CA ASN A 1012 65.26 10.36 -25.02
C ASN A 1012 66.62 10.89 -24.51
N TYR A 1013 67.63 10.04 -24.52
CA TYR A 1013 68.92 10.30 -23.87
C TYR A 1013 68.79 10.64 -22.37
N VAL A 1014 67.91 9.94 -21.65
CA VAL A 1014 67.72 10.17 -20.21
C VAL A 1014 68.76 9.36 -19.42
N ASN A 1015 69.61 10.05 -18.67
CA ASN A 1015 70.63 9.47 -17.81
C ASN A 1015 70.26 9.54 -16.32
N SER A 1016 71.00 8.80 -15.49
CA SER A 1016 70.80 8.83 -14.03
C SER A 1016 70.94 10.25 -13.48
N GLY A 1017 69.91 10.69 -12.75
CA GLY A 1017 69.85 12.03 -12.17
C GLY A 1017 69.29 13.10 -13.09
N ASP A 1018 68.97 12.77 -14.34
CA ASP A 1018 68.26 13.69 -15.23
C ASP A 1018 66.79 13.80 -14.85
N TRP A 1019 66.21 14.97 -15.11
CA TRP A 1019 64.83 15.26 -14.77
C TRP A 1019 64.22 16.26 -15.72
N VAL A 1020 62.89 16.26 -15.76
CA VAL A 1020 62.04 17.20 -16.50
C VAL A 1020 60.93 17.72 -15.60
N THR A 1021 60.52 18.98 -15.78
CA THR A 1021 59.36 19.58 -15.11
C THR A 1021 58.32 20.03 -16.12
N TYR A 1022 57.07 19.72 -15.82
CA TYR A 1022 55.87 20.20 -16.50
C TYR A 1022 55.17 21.15 -15.54
N GLU A 1023 55.28 22.44 -15.83
CA GLU A 1023 54.59 23.50 -15.12
C GLU A 1023 53.20 23.67 -15.75
N ASN A 1024 52.23 24.12 -14.95
CA ASN A 1024 50.89 24.45 -15.45
C ASN A 1024 50.09 23.26 -15.97
N VAL A 1025 50.24 22.08 -15.35
CA VAL A 1025 49.39 20.92 -15.64
C VAL A 1025 48.01 21.21 -15.06
N ASN A 1026 47.02 21.48 -15.93
CA ASN A 1026 45.66 21.81 -15.50
C ASN A 1026 44.89 20.54 -15.13
N VAL A 1027 44.49 20.45 -13.88
CA VAL A 1027 43.56 19.43 -13.38
C VAL A 1027 42.17 20.04 -13.34
N GLU A 1028 41.27 19.60 -14.22
CA GLU A 1028 39.90 20.14 -14.26
C GLU A 1028 39.05 19.64 -13.09
N ASP A 1029 39.20 18.36 -12.72
CA ASP A 1029 38.41 17.70 -11.68
C ASP A 1029 39.28 17.23 -10.51
N ALA A 1030 38.96 17.64 -9.29
CA ALA A 1030 39.66 17.13 -8.10
C ALA A 1030 39.31 15.65 -7.87
N ALA A 1031 40.30 14.74 -7.89
CA ALA A 1031 40.08 13.30 -7.73
C ALA A 1031 41.35 12.54 -7.34
N GLU A 1032 41.20 11.25 -7.01
CA GLU A 1032 42.32 10.31 -6.96
C GLU A 1032 42.64 9.82 -8.38
N TYR A 1033 43.89 9.92 -8.80
CA TYR A 1033 44.40 9.56 -10.13
C TYR A 1033 45.43 8.42 -10.02
N ASN A 1034 45.30 7.43 -10.90
CA ASN A 1034 46.38 6.48 -11.19
C ASN A 1034 47.36 7.15 -12.16
N ILE A 1035 48.67 6.96 -11.95
CA ILE A 1035 49.71 7.51 -12.82
C ILE A 1035 50.21 6.40 -13.73
N VAL A 1036 50.21 6.63 -15.04
CA VAL A 1036 50.71 5.67 -16.03
C VAL A 1036 51.78 6.33 -16.88
N TYR A 1037 52.99 5.77 -16.88
CA TYR A 1037 54.08 6.19 -17.75
C TYR A 1037 54.09 5.33 -19.01
N PHE A 1038 54.16 5.92 -20.20
CA PHE A 1038 54.46 5.21 -21.43
C PHE A 1038 55.96 5.26 -21.66
N ILE A 1039 56.67 4.27 -21.14
CA ILE A 1039 58.11 4.32 -20.88
C ILE A 1039 58.81 3.11 -21.49
N SER A 1040 60.06 3.27 -21.92
CA SER A 1040 60.83 2.19 -22.55
C SER A 1040 62.29 2.18 -22.09
N THR A 1041 62.89 1.00 -22.06
CA THR A 1041 64.30 0.83 -21.77
C THR A 1041 64.80 -0.56 -22.17
N PRO A 1042 65.98 -0.71 -22.80
CA PRO A 1042 66.63 -1.99 -23.01
C PRO A 1042 67.57 -2.36 -21.84
N VAL A 1043 67.71 -1.51 -20.80
CA VAL A 1043 68.63 -1.74 -19.68
C VAL A 1043 67.88 -2.22 -18.44
N ALA A 1044 68.51 -3.09 -17.65
CA ALA A 1044 67.95 -3.56 -16.38
C ALA A 1044 68.32 -2.62 -15.23
N ASN A 1045 67.47 -2.50 -14.20
CA ASN A 1045 67.61 -1.60 -13.05
C ASN A 1045 67.52 -0.09 -13.39
N ALA A 1046 66.66 0.27 -14.35
CA ALA A 1046 66.23 1.66 -14.53
C ALA A 1046 65.08 1.99 -13.55
N GLN A 1047 64.95 3.26 -13.17
CA GLN A 1047 63.92 3.69 -12.23
C GLN A 1047 63.40 5.09 -12.60
N VAL A 1048 62.09 5.27 -12.48
CA VAL A 1048 61.40 6.54 -12.67
C VAL A 1048 60.80 6.99 -11.33
N GLN A 1049 60.97 8.26 -11.01
CA GLN A 1049 60.35 8.89 -9.84
C GLN A 1049 59.52 10.08 -10.30
N ILE A 1050 58.29 10.19 -9.81
CA ILE A 1050 57.42 11.34 -10.06
C ILE A 1050 57.12 12.09 -8.76
N SER A 1051 57.10 13.41 -8.86
CA SER A 1051 56.64 14.30 -7.81
C SER A 1051 55.65 15.31 -8.37
N VAL A 1052 54.67 15.71 -7.56
CA VAL A 1052 53.67 16.72 -7.90
C VAL A 1052 53.71 17.79 -6.79
N ASP A 1053 53.80 19.05 -7.19
CA ASP A 1053 53.96 20.23 -6.33
C ASP A 1053 55.08 20.10 -5.28
N GLY A 1054 56.18 19.46 -5.69
CA GLY A 1054 57.36 19.25 -4.86
C GLY A 1054 57.30 18.03 -3.94
N ASN A 1055 56.18 17.31 -3.88
CA ASN A 1055 56.04 16.09 -3.08
C ASN A 1055 56.27 14.85 -3.93
N ILE A 1056 57.17 13.96 -3.52
CA ILE A 1056 57.39 12.67 -4.21
C ILE A 1056 56.15 11.80 -4.03
N VAL A 1057 55.60 11.33 -5.14
CA VAL A 1057 54.40 10.49 -5.18
C VAL A 1057 54.77 9.02 -5.27
N SER A 1058 55.59 8.68 -6.27
CA SER A 1058 55.95 7.30 -6.55
C SER A 1058 57.39 7.19 -7.07
N THR A 1059 58.01 6.04 -6.83
CA THR A 1059 59.34 5.67 -7.33
C THR A 1059 59.30 4.22 -7.79
N ASP A 1060 59.36 4.02 -9.10
CA ASP A 1060 58.97 2.78 -9.76
C ASP A 1060 60.11 2.23 -10.61
N ASN A 1061 60.35 0.92 -10.51
CA ASN A 1061 61.35 0.26 -11.34
C ASN A 1061 60.82 0.09 -12.77
N VAL A 1062 61.60 0.51 -13.75
CA VAL A 1062 61.28 0.35 -15.17
C VAL A 1062 61.86 -0.97 -15.65
N THR A 1063 61.00 -1.86 -16.13
CA THR A 1063 61.39 -3.17 -16.66
C THR A 1063 61.92 -3.04 -18.08
N ASN A 1064 62.80 -3.97 -18.47
CA ASN A 1064 63.39 -3.98 -19.81
C ASN A 1064 62.31 -4.26 -20.88
N THR A 1065 62.02 -3.29 -21.73
CA THR A 1065 61.01 -3.34 -22.80
C THR A 1065 61.56 -3.80 -24.15
N GLY A 1066 62.85 -4.15 -24.23
CA GLY A 1066 63.50 -4.73 -25.41
C GLY A 1066 64.14 -3.72 -26.37
N GLY A 1067 63.91 -2.41 -26.19
CA GLY A 1067 64.48 -1.35 -27.03
C GLY A 1067 64.22 0.05 -26.48
N TRP A 1068 64.98 1.05 -26.93
CA TRP A 1068 64.85 2.45 -26.50
C TRP A 1068 63.59 3.16 -27.01
N ASP A 1069 62.91 2.62 -28.03
CA ASP A 1069 61.66 3.21 -28.56
C ASP A 1069 60.50 2.18 -28.51
N SER A 1070 60.63 1.16 -27.67
CA SER A 1070 59.61 0.14 -27.44
C SER A 1070 58.78 0.51 -26.20
N TYR A 1071 57.94 1.53 -26.33
CA TYR A 1071 57.14 2.09 -25.24
C TYR A 1071 56.05 1.13 -24.78
N GLY A 1072 56.00 0.92 -23.47
CA GLY A 1072 54.95 0.16 -22.80
C GLY A 1072 54.40 0.94 -21.61
N ALA A 1073 53.16 0.64 -21.24
CA ALA A 1073 52.55 1.24 -20.07
C ALA A 1073 53.17 0.66 -18.78
N LEU A 1074 53.71 1.53 -17.94
CA LEU A 1074 54.12 1.26 -16.57
C LEU A 1074 53.21 2.05 -15.64
N THR A 1075 52.33 1.37 -14.91
CA THR A 1075 51.53 2.01 -13.86
C THR A 1075 52.37 2.23 -12.62
N ALA A 1076 52.36 3.45 -12.08
CA ALA A 1076 53.04 3.79 -10.84
C ALA A 1076 52.47 2.97 -9.67
N SER A 1077 53.33 2.64 -8.70
CA SER A 1077 52.94 1.84 -7.54
C SER A 1077 52.06 2.60 -6.53
N GLN A 1078 52.00 3.94 -6.61
CA GLN A 1078 51.12 4.79 -5.82
C GLN A 1078 50.24 5.65 -6.74
N SER A 1079 48.99 5.83 -6.34
CA SER A 1079 48.07 6.84 -6.87
C SER A 1079 48.30 8.20 -6.18
N ILE A 1080 47.69 9.26 -6.72
CA ILE A 1080 47.72 10.60 -6.12
C ILE A 1080 46.34 11.23 -6.11
N GLU A 1081 45.97 11.88 -5.00
CA GLU A 1081 44.85 12.81 -4.97
C GLU A 1081 45.31 14.18 -5.46
N LEU A 1082 44.73 14.65 -6.56
CA LEU A 1082 44.96 16.00 -7.12
C LEU A 1082 43.74 16.87 -6.87
N THR A 1083 43.97 18.12 -6.50
CA THR A 1083 42.93 19.16 -6.48
C THR A 1083 42.67 19.67 -7.89
N SER A 1084 41.54 20.34 -8.14
CA SER A 1084 41.37 21.06 -9.39
C SER A 1084 42.24 22.33 -9.37
N GLY A 1085 42.80 22.69 -10.53
CA GLY A 1085 43.73 23.80 -10.69
C GLY A 1085 45.07 23.41 -11.30
N MET A 1086 46.03 24.32 -11.24
CA MET A 1086 47.33 24.19 -11.93
C MET A 1086 48.36 23.52 -11.02
N HIS A 1087 48.92 22.41 -11.46
CA HIS A 1087 49.93 21.63 -10.75
C HIS A 1087 51.28 21.66 -11.46
N THR A 1088 52.36 21.45 -10.72
CA THR A 1088 53.71 21.24 -11.27
C THR A 1088 54.11 19.78 -11.11
N VAL A 1089 54.34 19.09 -12.22
CA VAL A 1089 54.76 17.68 -12.25
C VAL A 1089 56.24 17.60 -12.57
N LYS A 1090 57.02 16.86 -11.78
CA LYS A 1090 58.44 16.62 -12.03
C LYS A 1090 58.73 15.13 -12.09
N VAL A 1091 59.38 14.71 -13.17
CA VAL A 1091 59.84 13.33 -13.37
C VAL A 1091 61.36 13.27 -13.35
N VAL A 1092 61.89 12.28 -12.64
CA VAL A 1092 63.32 12.09 -12.40
C VAL A 1092 63.72 10.66 -12.73
N ALA A 1093 64.86 10.49 -13.40
CA ALA A 1093 65.46 9.20 -13.63
C ALA A 1093 66.33 8.80 -12.43
N SER A 1094 65.71 8.20 -11.40
CA SER A 1094 66.31 7.98 -10.08
C SER A 1094 67.15 6.70 -9.97
N GLY A 1095 67.25 5.89 -11.03
CA GLY A 1095 67.97 4.62 -11.01
C GLY A 1095 69.49 4.80 -11.02
N SER A 1096 70.22 3.76 -10.61
CA SER A 1096 71.68 3.80 -10.48
C SER A 1096 72.47 3.50 -11.77
N ASN A 1097 71.81 3.16 -12.89
CA ASN A 1097 72.47 2.94 -14.18
C ASN A 1097 72.69 4.26 -14.91
N ALA A 1098 73.83 4.41 -15.59
CA ALA A 1098 74.14 5.62 -16.34
C ALA A 1098 73.05 5.99 -17.36
N TRP A 1099 72.50 5.01 -18.10
CA TRP A 1099 71.35 5.19 -18.99
C TRP A 1099 70.09 4.64 -18.33
N GLN A 1100 68.97 5.34 -18.47
CA GLN A 1100 67.74 5.03 -17.75
C GLN A 1100 66.62 4.56 -18.68
N TRP A 1101 65.85 5.47 -19.25
CA TRP A 1101 64.65 5.16 -20.02
C TRP A 1101 64.32 6.26 -21.03
N ASN A 1102 63.57 5.96 -22.08
CA ASN A 1102 62.89 6.98 -22.87
C ASN A 1102 61.43 7.03 -22.43
N LEU A 1103 60.79 8.20 -22.50
CA LEU A 1103 59.41 8.39 -22.09
C LEU A 1103 58.63 9.09 -23.21
N ASP A 1104 57.49 8.53 -23.55
CA ASP A 1104 56.55 9.03 -24.56
C ASP A 1104 55.58 10.01 -23.92
N LYS A 1105 54.86 9.57 -22.88
CA LYS A 1105 53.90 10.40 -22.15
C LYS A 1105 53.62 9.89 -20.74
N ILE A 1106 52.94 10.73 -19.97
CA ILE A 1106 52.41 10.43 -18.64
C ILE A 1106 50.90 10.67 -18.67
N GLU A 1107 50.13 9.72 -18.16
CA GLU A 1107 48.69 9.87 -18.02
C GLU A 1107 48.31 9.83 -16.54
N PHE A 1108 47.61 10.87 -16.07
CA PHE A 1108 46.83 10.80 -14.84
C PHE A 1108 45.43 10.33 -15.21
N GLN A 1109 45.11 9.09 -14.86
CA GLN A 1109 43.83 8.46 -15.13
C GLN A 1109 42.97 8.48 -13.87
N GLN A 1110 41.86 9.21 -13.89
CA GLN A 1110 40.95 9.33 -12.75
C GLN A 1110 40.47 7.96 -12.29
N LYS A 1111 40.60 7.66 -11.00
CA LYS A 1111 40.23 6.36 -10.43
C LYS A 1111 38.73 6.30 -10.21
N THR A 1112 38.04 5.43 -10.94
CA THR A 1112 36.60 5.20 -10.77
C THR A 1112 36.33 4.40 -9.49
N LEU A 1113 35.47 4.91 -8.60
CA LEU A 1113 35.02 4.17 -7.42
C LEU A 1113 34.27 2.91 -7.86
N SER A 1114 34.69 1.73 -7.40
CA SER A 1114 33.96 0.49 -7.66
C SER A 1114 32.63 0.51 -6.89
N THR A 1115 31.51 0.47 -7.61
CA THR A 1115 30.16 0.27 -7.08
C THR A 1115 29.95 -1.17 -6.61
N LYS A 1116 30.55 -1.54 -5.49
CA LYS A 1116 29.98 -2.63 -4.67
C LYS A 1116 28.83 -2.03 -3.88
N ALA A 1117 27.62 -2.58 -4.07
CA ALA A 1117 26.41 -2.17 -3.38
C ALA A 1117 26.62 -2.04 -1.86
N PHE A 1118 26.39 -0.84 -1.33
CA PHE A 1118 26.36 -0.57 0.10
C PHE A 1118 25.17 -1.30 0.73
N LYS A 1119 25.38 -2.04 1.82
CA LYS A 1119 24.36 -2.90 2.43
C LYS A 1119 23.47 -2.20 3.46
N LYS A 1120 23.68 -0.93 3.78
CA LYS A 1120 22.82 -0.19 4.73
C LYS A 1120 22.95 1.32 4.54
N THR A 1121 21.83 2.04 4.59
CA THR A 1121 21.78 3.50 4.69
C THR A 1121 21.81 3.89 6.17
N VAL A 1122 22.60 4.89 6.58
CA VAL A 1122 22.43 5.52 7.90
C VAL A 1122 21.25 6.48 7.76
N SER A 1123 20.03 6.03 8.00
CA SER A 1123 18.82 6.86 7.84
C SER A 1123 18.77 8.05 8.82
N SER A 1124 19.43 7.94 9.98
CA SER A 1124 19.29 8.88 11.09
C SER A 1124 20.30 10.03 11.14
N ALA A 1125 21.30 10.12 10.26
CA ALA A 1125 22.30 11.20 10.36
C ALA A 1125 21.73 12.58 9.96
N TYR A 1126 21.97 13.63 10.73
CA TYR A 1126 21.55 15.02 10.46
C TYR A 1126 22.59 16.03 10.97
N ILE A 1127 22.44 17.32 10.64
CA ILE A 1127 23.37 18.38 11.04
C ILE A 1127 22.68 19.48 11.83
N TYR A 1128 23.34 19.99 12.87
CA TYR A 1128 22.85 21.13 13.66
C TYR A 1128 24.01 21.98 14.23
N PRO A 1129 23.92 23.32 14.23
CA PRO A 1129 22.86 24.13 13.63
C PRO A 1129 22.93 24.13 12.10
N ASN A 1130 21.78 24.32 11.46
CA ASN A 1130 21.66 24.51 10.01
C ASN A 1130 20.47 25.44 9.74
N PRO A 1131 20.67 26.73 9.40
CA PRO A 1131 21.93 27.31 8.92
C PRO A 1131 23.07 27.36 9.95
N VAL A 1132 24.30 27.14 9.48
CA VAL A 1132 25.53 27.12 10.28
C VAL A 1132 26.31 28.42 10.11
N VAL A 1133 26.90 28.94 11.19
CA VAL A 1133 27.79 30.10 11.15
C VAL A 1133 29.27 29.69 11.12
N ASN A 1134 29.77 28.94 12.11
CA ASN A 1134 31.20 28.56 12.16
C ASN A 1134 31.42 27.06 12.26
N SER A 1135 30.58 26.36 13.01
CA SER A 1135 30.70 24.92 13.23
C SER A 1135 29.32 24.29 13.34
N LEU A 1136 29.19 23.09 12.81
CA LEU A 1136 28.01 22.25 13.01
C LEU A 1136 28.40 20.90 13.58
N THR A 1137 27.44 20.24 14.20
CA THR A 1137 27.56 18.88 14.69
C THR A 1137 26.79 17.96 13.77
N ILE A 1138 27.47 16.93 13.27
CA ILE A 1138 26.83 15.79 12.62
C ILE A 1138 26.34 14.88 13.72
N ASN A 1139 25.03 14.67 13.80
CA ASN A 1139 24.33 13.83 14.77
C ASN A 1139 23.69 12.63 14.06
N GLY A 1140 23.28 11.61 14.80
CA GLY A 1140 22.70 10.36 14.30
C GLY A 1140 22.76 9.25 15.35
N GLU A 1141 22.56 7.99 14.96
CA GLU A 1141 22.85 6.85 15.84
C GLU A 1141 24.31 6.91 16.36
N ASN A 1142 24.47 6.77 17.68
CA ASN A 1142 25.79 6.81 18.31
C ASN A 1142 26.72 5.74 17.70
N SER A 1143 27.78 6.19 17.04
CA SER A 1143 28.78 5.31 16.42
C SER A 1143 30.19 5.76 16.79
N GLN A 1144 31.03 4.80 17.14
CA GLN A 1144 32.46 5.00 17.42
C GLN A 1144 33.33 4.73 16.17
N GLU A 1145 32.71 4.45 15.01
CA GLU A 1145 33.43 4.21 13.76
C GLU A 1145 33.88 5.52 13.11
N ALA A 1146 35.04 5.50 12.44
CA ALA A 1146 35.51 6.67 11.70
C ALA A 1146 34.68 6.90 10.43
N PHE A 1147 34.27 8.15 10.20
CA PHE A 1147 33.57 8.60 9.00
C PHE A 1147 34.38 9.63 8.23
N VAL A 1148 34.08 9.74 6.95
CA VAL A 1148 34.57 10.80 6.07
C VAL A 1148 33.38 11.71 5.74
N VAL A 1149 33.59 13.01 5.92
CA VAL A 1149 32.64 14.05 5.53
C VAL A 1149 33.21 14.79 4.33
N ARG A 1150 32.47 14.82 3.24
CA ARG A 1150 32.79 15.57 2.03
C ARG A 1150 31.82 16.73 1.91
N ILE A 1151 32.32 17.95 1.91
CA ILE A 1151 31.55 19.17 1.68
C ILE A 1151 31.65 19.51 0.20
N LEU A 1152 30.51 19.60 -0.46
CA LEU A 1152 30.38 19.81 -1.90
C LEU A 1152 29.56 21.08 -2.16
N THR A 1153 29.76 21.71 -3.31
CA THR A 1153 28.84 22.71 -3.85
C THR A 1153 27.48 22.05 -4.18
N PRO A 1154 26.41 22.82 -4.39
CA PRO A 1154 25.12 22.27 -4.84
C PRO A 1154 25.21 21.54 -6.19
N GLN A 1155 26.21 21.87 -7.01
CA GLN A 1155 26.49 21.23 -8.30
C GLN A 1155 27.37 19.97 -8.17
N GLY A 1156 27.73 19.56 -6.94
CA GLY A 1156 28.50 18.34 -6.67
C GLY A 1156 30.02 18.52 -6.69
N SER A 1157 30.54 19.74 -6.84
CA SER A 1157 31.99 20.01 -6.79
C SER A 1157 32.52 19.89 -5.37
N LEU A 1158 33.54 19.07 -5.14
CA LEU A 1158 34.12 18.85 -3.81
C LEU A 1158 34.93 20.07 -3.35
N LEU A 1159 34.60 20.59 -2.17
CA LEU A 1159 35.26 21.75 -1.56
C LEU A 1159 36.17 21.37 -0.39
N LYS A 1160 35.73 20.43 0.45
CA LYS A 1160 36.44 20.08 1.68
C LYS A 1160 36.21 18.61 2.04
N VAL A 1161 37.24 17.94 2.57
CA VAL A 1161 37.13 16.59 3.13
C VAL A 1161 37.59 16.61 4.57
N LEU A 1162 36.78 16.06 5.47
CA LEU A 1162 37.06 15.95 6.90
C LEU A 1162 36.97 14.49 7.32
N LYS A 1163 37.80 14.10 8.29
CA LYS A 1163 37.67 12.81 8.98
C LYS A 1163 37.12 13.07 10.38
N ILE A 1164 36.13 12.28 10.78
CA ILE A 1164 35.52 12.35 12.12
C ILE A 1164 35.57 10.97 12.77
N ASP A 1165 35.88 10.92 14.06
CA ASP A 1165 36.03 9.68 14.83
C ASP A 1165 34.71 9.24 15.48
N GLY A 1166 33.63 9.22 14.70
CA GLY A 1166 32.29 8.83 15.17
C GLY A 1166 31.19 9.85 14.92
N ILE A 1167 29.98 9.48 15.32
CA ILE A 1167 28.78 10.34 15.37
C ILE A 1167 28.21 10.22 16.80
N PRO A 1168 27.94 11.33 17.51
CA PRO A 1168 28.01 12.70 17.03
C PRO A 1168 29.45 13.25 16.94
N SER A 1169 29.70 14.15 15.98
CA SER A 1169 30.99 14.86 15.87
C SER A 1169 30.83 16.26 15.29
N THR A 1170 31.60 17.21 15.83
CA THR A 1170 31.56 18.62 15.42
C THR A 1170 32.63 18.90 14.36
N ILE A 1171 32.22 19.57 13.29
CA ILE A 1171 33.09 20.00 12.19
C ILE A 1171 33.10 21.52 12.05
N ASP A 1172 34.28 22.06 11.71
CA ASP A 1172 34.51 23.49 11.44
C ASP A 1172 34.34 23.80 9.95
N VAL A 1173 33.48 24.77 9.68
CA VAL A 1173 33.07 25.25 8.35
C VAL A 1173 33.20 26.78 8.23
N SER A 1174 33.94 27.42 9.14
CA SER A 1174 34.14 28.87 9.19
C SER A 1174 34.89 29.43 7.96
N ASP A 1175 35.66 28.57 7.27
CA ASP A 1175 36.41 28.88 6.07
C ASP A 1175 35.57 28.84 4.78
N LEU A 1176 34.31 28.42 4.85
CA LEU A 1176 33.39 28.41 3.71
C LEU A 1176 32.68 29.76 3.58
N ASP A 1177 32.55 30.23 2.33
CA ASP A 1177 31.75 31.40 2.00
C ASP A 1177 30.25 31.17 2.32
N THR A 1178 29.49 32.25 2.51
CA THR A 1178 28.03 32.17 2.66
C THR A 1178 27.41 31.48 1.44
N GLY A 1179 26.63 30.42 1.65
CA GLY A 1179 26.09 29.63 0.55
C GLY A 1179 25.48 28.30 0.98
N VAL A 1180 24.91 27.58 0.02
CA VAL A 1180 24.38 26.22 0.21
C VAL A 1180 25.45 25.21 -0.18
N TYR A 1181 25.56 24.13 0.59
CA TYR A 1181 26.53 23.05 0.42
C TYR A 1181 25.86 21.70 0.65
N LEU A 1182 26.45 20.64 0.11
CA LEU A 1182 26.07 19.26 0.39
C LEU A 1182 27.14 18.58 1.22
N LEU A 1183 26.77 17.98 2.34
CA LEU A 1183 27.63 17.21 3.22
C LEU A 1183 27.35 15.74 2.99
N ASN A 1184 28.25 15.09 2.25
CA ASN A 1184 28.25 13.64 2.11
C ASN A 1184 29.03 13.02 3.28
N VAL A 1185 28.31 12.39 4.21
CA VAL A 1185 28.86 11.71 5.39
C VAL A 1185 28.83 10.22 5.13
N GLY A 1186 29.98 9.56 5.14
CA GLY A 1186 30.01 8.12 4.90
C GLY A 1186 31.33 7.44 5.24
N ASN A 1187 31.30 6.12 5.27
CA ASN A 1187 32.47 5.24 5.40
C ASN A 1187 32.41 4.13 4.32
N THR A 1188 33.21 3.08 4.46
CA THR A 1188 33.25 1.96 3.50
C THR A 1188 31.96 1.14 3.41
N THR A 1189 31.02 1.35 4.33
CA THR A 1189 29.80 0.54 4.48
C THR A 1189 28.50 1.33 4.36
N VAL A 1190 28.51 2.64 4.66
CA VAL A 1190 27.31 3.49 4.69
C VAL A 1190 27.58 4.92 4.18
N ASN A 1191 26.56 5.60 3.65
CA ASN A 1191 26.63 6.95 3.07
C ASN A 1191 25.28 7.69 3.29
N LYS A 1192 25.33 8.99 3.65
CA LYS A 1192 24.20 9.93 3.57
C LYS A 1192 24.67 11.31 3.08
N THR A 1193 23.86 11.96 2.25
CA THR A 1193 24.07 13.37 1.84
C THR A 1193 23.10 14.28 2.60
N LEU A 1194 23.60 15.37 3.16
CA LEU A 1194 22.88 16.34 3.99
C LEU A 1194 23.04 17.74 3.38
N LYS A 1195 21.97 18.54 3.30
CA LYS A 1195 22.06 19.93 2.83
C LYS A 1195 22.47 20.85 3.97
N MET A 1196 23.59 21.56 3.84
CA MET A 1196 24.07 22.57 4.78
C MET A 1196 23.91 23.97 4.18
N VAL A 1197 23.42 24.93 4.96
CA VAL A 1197 23.34 26.34 4.60
C VAL A 1197 24.30 27.12 5.49
N LYS A 1198 25.34 27.73 4.92
CA LYS A 1198 26.31 28.57 5.63
C LYS A 1198 25.84 30.02 5.59
N THR A 1199 25.65 30.63 6.75
CA THR A 1199 25.33 32.06 6.91
C THR A 1199 26.53 32.85 7.43
N LYS A 1200 26.44 34.19 7.45
CA LYS A 1200 27.50 35.08 7.90
C LYS A 1200 27.74 35.01 9.41
#